data_AF-A0A1H3SKT8-F1
#
_entry.id   AF-A0A1H3SKT8-F1
#
_cell.length_a   1.000
_cell.length_b   1.000
_cell.length_c   1.000
_cell.angle_alpha   90.00
_cell.angle_beta   90.00
_cell.angle_gamma   90.00
#
_symmetry.space_group_name_H-M   'P 1'
#
loop_
_entity.id
_entity.type
_entity.pdbx_description
1 polymer ?
#
loop_
_entity_poly.entity_id
_entity_poly.type
_entity_poly.pdbx_seq_one_letter_code
_entity_poly.pdbx_strand_id
1 'polypeptide(L)'
;SNGKIDRKALPIPEEQAGSGENHLSPVEELIASVWSQVLGVSNIGAQDSFFELGGHSLLATQVVSRLQEAFQIELPLRELFEHSTVETLASRIGQLRQGDQKRELPPLVPVERGEAIPLSYAQQRLWFIDRFTPNSALYNIPAVWRLTGDWALESLEKGWNQLLERHESLRTVIQEIDDQPVQQIRPYSPETIPVMNVTELPKEARDNEMKRIIQNEAEAPFDLGQGPLIRVQILQVEEKEWMLLCTMHHIISDGWSMEVLLDEWMALYEEDISGTPAELSPLPVQYADFAQWQREWLKEDVLEQQLQYWKEELSGDLPILQLPTDRPRPAVQTNRGKMHQVLLSHPLREKLKEMSRQEGSTLFMTLLTAYQSFLSRYTGQEDILVGSPIANRNYREIEGLIGFFVNTLVYRADMTGNPTFQELLSQVREKALRAHEYQDVPFEKIVEVVQTERSTSHSPIFQTMFTMQDTPRKQRELVGRSLEMVEIHTSIAKFDLTLSMADLEEGLFLAFEYNTDLFDPSTIERMTGHFENWLHEIVHHPDAPLSGLTLISKEEQKQLLEEWNDTKVEYSYESTIHERFEEQVLRTPEAVAVVYEDRQLTYRELNEQANQLAHYLQKRGVGPESLIGLCVERSPEMMIGLLGILKAGGAYVPLDPAYPEQRLQYILADAGIRVLVTTESLQGWLPQGIEAICLDRDQEMIAQESTLSPIGEATAKNVMYVIYTSGSTGNPKGVMVEHHSVM
;
A
#
# COMPACT_ATOMS: atom_id res chain seq x y z
N SER A 1 -31.15 -32.10 -34.66
CA SER A 1 -30.01 -31.28 -35.15
C SER A 1 -29.75 -30.18 -34.15
N ASN A 2 -28.91 -30.44 -33.14
CA ASN A 2 -28.46 -29.40 -32.20
C ASN A 2 -27.31 -28.65 -32.86
N GLY A 3 -27.53 -27.40 -33.30
CA GLY A 3 -26.57 -26.57 -34.04
C GLY A 3 -25.32 -26.14 -33.27
N LYS A 4 -24.69 -27.05 -32.53
CA LYS A 4 -23.38 -26.87 -31.90
C LYS A 4 -22.30 -27.38 -32.86
N ILE A 5 -21.27 -26.55 -33.07
CA ILE A 5 -20.13 -26.85 -33.94
C ILE A 5 -19.36 -28.05 -33.38
N ASP A 6 -19.14 -29.05 -34.23
CA ASP A 6 -18.33 -30.23 -33.90
C ASP A 6 -16.85 -29.86 -33.94
N ARG A 7 -16.29 -29.53 -32.76
CA ARG A 7 -14.89 -29.15 -32.59
C ARG A 7 -13.89 -30.23 -33.03
N LYS A 8 -14.31 -31.50 -33.13
CA LYS A 8 -13.45 -32.60 -33.61
C LYS A 8 -13.43 -32.73 -35.14
N ALA A 9 -14.37 -32.07 -35.82
CA ALA A 9 -14.45 -32.04 -37.28
C ALA A 9 -13.83 -30.77 -37.88
N LEU A 10 -13.26 -29.89 -37.05
CA LEU A 10 -12.50 -28.73 -37.53
C LEU A 10 -11.19 -29.23 -38.17
N PRO A 11 -10.84 -28.78 -39.39
CA PRO A 11 -9.55 -29.10 -39.99
C PRO A 11 -8.44 -28.59 -39.08
N ILE A 12 -7.46 -29.44 -38.80
CA ILE A 12 -6.22 -29.05 -38.14
C ILE A 12 -5.56 -28.01 -39.08
N PRO A 13 -5.22 -26.80 -38.61
CA PRO A 13 -4.48 -25.86 -39.43
C PRO A 13 -3.17 -26.53 -39.85
N GLU A 14 -3.00 -26.78 -41.14
CA GLU A 14 -1.67 -27.01 -41.67
C GLU A 14 -0.90 -25.72 -41.42
N GLU A 15 0.21 -25.80 -40.68
CA GLU A 15 1.21 -24.74 -40.63
C GLU A 15 1.59 -24.43 -42.08
N GLN A 16 1.04 -23.36 -42.62
CA GLN A 16 1.62 -22.72 -43.78
C GLN A 16 2.97 -22.20 -43.30
N ALA A 17 4.00 -23.03 -43.47
CA ALA A 17 5.38 -22.61 -43.46
C ALA A 17 5.48 -21.43 -44.42
N GLY A 18 5.48 -20.22 -43.86
CA GLY A 18 5.76 -19.00 -44.58
C GLY A 18 7.12 -19.21 -45.25
N SER A 19 7.11 -19.28 -46.57
CA SER A 19 8.31 -19.33 -47.38
C SER A 19 9.07 -18.01 -47.21
N GLY A 20 10.02 -18.02 -46.28
CA GLY A 20 11.07 -17.03 -46.10
C GLY A 20 12.11 -17.65 -45.18
N GLU A 21 13.11 -18.32 -45.74
CA GLU A 21 14.35 -18.64 -45.03
C GLU A 21 15.06 -17.33 -44.67
N ASN A 22 14.61 -16.64 -43.63
CA ASN A 22 15.34 -15.55 -43.01
C ASN A 22 16.53 -16.17 -42.27
N HIS A 23 17.64 -16.36 -42.98
CA HIS A 23 18.91 -16.65 -42.34
C HIS A 23 19.27 -15.46 -41.46
N LEU A 24 19.32 -15.69 -40.15
CA LEU A 24 19.80 -14.72 -39.18
C LEU A 24 21.25 -14.36 -39.52
N SER A 25 21.61 -13.08 -39.38
CA SER A 25 23.01 -12.66 -39.41
C SER A 25 23.77 -13.22 -38.21
N PRO A 26 25.12 -13.30 -38.23
CA PRO A 26 25.89 -13.82 -37.09
C PRO A 26 25.64 -13.09 -35.75
N VAL A 27 25.28 -11.80 -35.81
CA VAL A 27 24.91 -11.02 -34.61
C VAL A 27 23.52 -11.42 -34.12
N GLU A 28 22.56 -11.58 -35.04
CA GLU A 28 21.20 -12.03 -34.73
C GLU A 28 21.18 -13.47 -34.21
N GLU A 29 22.00 -14.37 -34.76
CA GLU A 29 22.16 -15.75 -34.25
C GLU A 29 22.65 -15.75 -32.79
N LEU A 30 23.58 -14.87 -32.44
CA LEU A 30 24.10 -14.79 -31.08
C LEU A 30 23.05 -14.20 -30.12
N ILE A 31 22.32 -13.16 -30.54
CA ILE A 31 21.21 -12.60 -29.76
C ILE A 31 20.12 -13.66 -29.54
N ALA A 32 19.68 -14.33 -30.61
CA ALA A 32 18.69 -15.40 -30.55
C ALA A 32 19.16 -16.55 -29.66
N SER A 33 20.45 -16.90 -29.69
CA SER A 33 21.03 -17.92 -28.81
C SER A 33 20.96 -17.51 -27.33
N VAL A 34 21.34 -16.27 -27.01
CA VAL A 34 21.24 -15.73 -25.64
C VAL A 34 19.78 -15.70 -25.17
N TRP A 35 18.85 -15.22 -26.00
CA TRP A 35 17.43 -15.19 -25.66
C TRP A 35 16.87 -16.60 -25.47
N SER A 36 17.24 -17.55 -26.33
CA SER A 36 16.81 -18.95 -26.22
C SER A 36 17.25 -19.58 -24.90
N GLN A 37 18.48 -19.30 -24.46
CA GLN A 37 19.01 -19.79 -23.18
C GLN A 37 18.31 -19.16 -21.96
N VAL A 38 17.85 -17.92 -22.06
CA VAL A 38 17.21 -17.21 -20.93
C VAL A 38 15.70 -17.44 -20.89
N LEU A 39 15.03 -17.37 -22.04
CA LEU A 39 13.58 -17.53 -22.16
C LEU A 39 13.14 -19.00 -22.20
N GLY A 40 14.05 -19.93 -22.53
CA GLY A 40 13.73 -21.34 -22.74
C GLY A 40 12.93 -21.62 -24.01
N VAL A 41 12.87 -20.67 -24.95
CA VAL A 41 12.15 -20.77 -26.22
C VAL A 41 13.11 -21.15 -27.35
N SER A 42 12.70 -22.08 -28.21
CA SER A 42 13.46 -22.49 -29.40
C SER A 42 12.96 -21.78 -30.67
N ASN A 43 13.82 -21.67 -31.70
CA ASN A 43 13.50 -21.08 -33.01
C ASN A 43 13.10 -19.59 -32.99
N ILE A 44 13.87 -18.75 -32.30
CA ILE A 44 13.68 -17.30 -32.27
C ILE A 44 14.08 -16.68 -33.62
N GLY A 45 13.16 -15.96 -34.26
CA GLY A 45 13.35 -15.24 -35.52
C GLY A 45 13.78 -13.78 -35.35
N ALA A 46 14.19 -13.14 -36.46
CA ALA A 46 14.70 -11.77 -36.46
C ALA A 46 13.67 -10.72 -35.98
N GLN A 47 12.38 -10.96 -36.24
CA GLN A 47 11.30 -10.02 -35.90
C GLN A 47 10.65 -10.32 -34.55
N ASP A 48 11.06 -11.38 -33.87
CA ASP A 48 10.46 -11.75 -32.60
C ASP A 48 10.85 -10.74 -31.52
N SER A 49 9.85 -10.30 -30.75
CA SER A 49 10.02 -9.36 -29.66
C SER A 49 10.32 -10.08 -28.34
N PHE A 50 11.32 -9.60 -27.60
CA PHE A 50 11.73 -10.15 -26.30
C PHE A 50 10.56 -10.27 -25.33
N PHE A 51 9.74 -9.21 -25.24
CA PHE A 51 8.62 -9.14 -24.31
C PHE A 51 7.41 -9.94 -24.79
N GLU A 52 7.24 -10.14 -26.10
CA GLU A 52 6.18 -10.99 -26.65
C GLU A 52 6.48 -12.48 -26.45
N LEU A 53 7.77 -12.85 -26.40
CA LEU A 53 8.23 -14.20 -26.07
C LEU A 53 8.22 -14.50 -24.56
N GLY A 54 7.63 -13.64 -23.73
CA GLY A 54 7.53 -13.82 -22.29
C GLY A 54 8.67 -13.21 -21.47
N GLY A 55 9.52 -12.38 -22.07
CA GLY A 55 10.55 -11.63 -21.36
C GLY A 55 9.97 -10.63 -20.36
N HIS A 56 10.55 -10.58 -19.16
CA HIS A 56 10.23 -9.61 -18.11
C HIS A 56 11.52 -8.96 -17.56
N SER A 57 11.40 -7.97 -16.66
CA SER A 57 12.53 -7.13 -16.22
C SER A 57 13.74 -7.91 -15.69
N LEU A 58 13.49 -9.05 -15.03
CA LEU A 58 14.54 -9.93 -14.51
C LEU A 58 15.31 -10.61 -15.63
N LEU A 59 14.61 -11.27 -16.56
CA LEU A 59 15.21 -11.91 -17.75
C LEU A 59 15.88 -10.87 -18.66
N ALA A 60 15.30 -9.67 -18.77
CA ALA A 60 15.87 -8.57 -19.54
C ALA A 60 17.28 -8.20 -19.02
N THR A 61 17.44 -8.14 -17.69
CA THR A 61 18.73 -7.82 -17.07
C THR A 61 19.77 -8.92 -17.30
N GLN A 62 19.35 -10.20 -17.25
CA GLN A 62 20.22 -11.33 -17.58
C GLN A 62 20.65 -11.33 -19.05
N VAL A 63 19.72 -11.10 -19.97
CA VAL A 63 20.00 -10.99 -21.41
C VAL A 63 20.97 -9.85 -21.67
N VAL A 64 20.72 -8.66 -21.12
CA VAL A 64 21.60 -7.49 -21.28
C VAL A 64 23.01 -7.82 -20.77
N SER A 65 23.14 -8.43 -19.59
CA SER A 65 24.45 -8.84 -19.06
C SER A 65 25.20 -9.80 -20.01
N ARG A 66 24.52 -10.86 -20.48
CA ARG A 66 25.11 -11.84 -21.40
C ARG A 66 25.51 -11.22 -22.75
N LEU A 67 24.70 -10.30 -23.28
CA LEU A 67 25.00 -9.59 -24.53
C LEU A 67 26.19 -8.63 -24.36
N GLN A 68 26.26 -7.90 -23.25
CA GLN A 68 27.40 -7.03 -22.95
C GLN A 68 28.70 -7.82 -22.88
N GLU A 69 28.69 -9.00 -22.23
CA GLU A 69 29.84 -9.89 -22.17
C GLU A 69 30.21 -10.43 -23.56
N ALA A 70 29.23 -10.94 -24.31
CA ALA A 70 29.46 -11.56 -25.61
C ALA A 70 30.00 -10.56 -26.66
N PHE A 71 29.52 -9.31 -26.63
CA PHE A 71 29.91 -8.28 -27.59
C PHE A 71 30.97 -7.30 -27.08
N GLN A 72 31.32 -7.35 -25.79
CA GLN A 72 32.26 -6.43 -25.12
C GLN A 72 31.85 -4.96 -25.27
N ILE A 73 30.56 -4.68 -25.08
CA ILE A 73 29.94 -3.35 -25.15
C ILE A 73 29.28 -2.99 -23.82
N GLU A 74 29.02 -1.70 -23.62
CA GLU A 74 28.03 -1.23 -22.65
C GLU A 74 26.65 -1.18 -23.33
N LEU A 75 25.67 -1.86 -22.76
CA LEU A 75 24.30 -1.93 -23.28
C LEU A 75 23.35 -1.60 -22.13
N PRO A 76 22.88 -0.34 -21.99
CA PRO A 76 21.88 0.01 -21.01
C PRO A 76 20.61 -0.83 -21.17
N LEU A 77 19.93 -1.15 -20.05
CA LEU A 77 18.69 -1.93 -20.09
C LEU A 77 17.62 -1.29 -20.98
N ARG A 78 17.57 0.04 -20.99
CA ARG A 78 16.68 0.84 -21.83
C ARG A 78 16.78 0.49 -23.32
N GLU A 79 17.96 0.14 -23.81
CA GLU A 79 18.17 -0.23 -25.22
C GLU A 79 17.39 -1.49 -25.61
N LEU A 80 17.26 -2.47 -24.71
CA LEU A 80 16.44 -3.66 -24.97
C LEU A 80 14.94 -3.33 -25.02
N PHE A 81 14.49 -2.31 -24.27
CA PHE A 81 13.10 -1.84 -24.32
C PHE A 81 12.80 -1.04 -25.59
N GLU A 82 13.75 -0.21 -26.04
CA GLU A 82 13.61 0.60 -27.27
C GLU A 82 13.82 -0.23 -28.55
N HIS A 83 14.67 -1.25 -28.48
CA HIS A 83 14.99 -2.17 -29.57
C HIS A 83 14.62 -3.61 -29.17
N SER A 84 13.33 -3.86 -29.06
CA SER A 84 12.77 -5.07 -28.48
C SER A 84 12.79 -6.30 -29.39
N THR A 85 13.12 -6.16 -30.68
CA THR A 85 13.24 -7.29 -31.63
C THR A 85 14.69 -7.66 -31.89
N VAL A 86 14.95 -8.93 -32.25
CA VAL A 86 16.31 -9.40 -32.55
C VAL A 86 16.99 -8.54 -33.62
N GLU A 87 16.29 -8.19 -34.70
CA GLU A 87 16.81 -7.35 -35.81
C GLU A 87 17.16 -5.93 -35.33
N THR A 88 16.23 -5.28 -34.60
CA THR A 88 16.44 -3.90 -34.14
C THR A 88 17.56 -3.82 -33.11
N LEU A 89 17.65 -4.81 -32.21
CA LEU A 89 18.73 -4.92 -31.23
C LEU A 89 20.07 -5.21 -31.90
N ALA A 90 20.10 -6.08 -32.91
CA ALA A 90 21.32 -6.37 -33.68
C ALA A 90 21.88 -5.12 -34.37
N SER A 91 21.01 -4.32 -34.98
CA SER A 91 21.37 -3.03 -35.57
C SER A 91 21.97 -2.08 -34.53
N ARG A 92 21.34 -1.98 -33.36
CA ARG A 92 21.82 -1.12 -32.27
C ARG A 92 23.16 -1.57 -31.70
N ILE A 93 23.31 -2.86 -31.41
CA ILE A 93 24.58 -3.45 -30.98
C ILE A 93 25.68 -3.19 -32.03
N GLY A 94 25.35 -3.28 -33.32
CA GLY A 94 26.25 -2.94 -34.41
C GLY A 94 26.77 -1.49 -34.35
N GLN A 95 25.93 -0.54 -33.92
CA GLN A 95 26.33 0.87 -33.72
C GLN A 95 27.18 1.05 -32.46
N LEU A 96 26.78 0.45 -31.34
CA LEU A 96 27.50 0.54 -30.06
C LEU A 96 28.93 -0.03 -30.18
N ARG A 97 29.10 -1.11 -30.94
CA ARG A 97 30.42 -1.71 -31.23
C ARG A 97 31.37 -0.79 -32.00
N GLN A 98 30.87 0.23 -32.69
CA GLN A 98 31.69 1.22 -33.39
C GLN A 98 32.09 2.40 -32.50
N GLY A 99 31.50 2.52 -31.30
CA GLY A 99 31.86 3.55 -30.32
C GLY A 99 33.10 3.17 -29.50
N ASP A 100 33.70 4.18 -28.84
CA ASP A 100 34.87 4.01 -27.96
C ASP A 100 34.49 3.64 -26.51
N GLN A 101 33.21 3.54 -26.17
CA GLN A 101 32.75 3.12 -24.84
C GLN A 101 32.89 1.60 -24.67
N LYS A 102 33.99 1.19 -24.04
CA LYS A 102 34.20 -0.18 -23.58
C LYS A 102 33.90 -0.26 -22.09
N ARG A 103 33.37 -1.41 -21.67
CA ARG A 103 33.05 -1.74 -20.28
C ARG A 103 34.21 -1.41 -19.33
N GLU A 104 33.95 -0.56 -18.33
CA GLU A 104 34.84 -0.25 -17.20
C GLU A 104 34.44 -1.00 -15.91
N LEU A 105 33.76 -2.15 -16.02
CA LEU A 105 33.44 -3.00 -14.86
C LEU A 105 34.57 -4.01 -14.62
N PRO A 106 35.14 -4.09 -13.40
CA PRO A 106 36.15 -5.09 -13.08
C PRO A 106 35.55 -6.51 -13.15
N PRO A 107 36.27 -7.49 -13.72
CA PRO A 107 35.75 -8.85 -13.84
C PRO A 107 35.54 -9.49 -12.47
N LEU A 108 34.45 -10.24 -12.31
CA LEU A 108 34.18 -11.02 -11.10
C LEU A 108 34.95 -12.34 -11.16
N VAL A 109 36.08 -12.38 -10.44
CA VAL A 109 36.99 -13.53 -10.39
C VAL A 109 37.27 -13.93 -8.94
N PRO A 110 37.76 -15.16 -8.67
CA PRO A 110 38.24 -15.53 -7.35
C PRO A 110 39.27 -14.54 -6.84
N VAL A 111 39.11 -14.11 -5.59
CA VAL A 111 40.02 -13.15 -4.94
C VAL A 111 40.82 -13.84 -3.85
N GLU A 112 42.01 -13.32 -3.55
CA GLU A 112 42.80 -13.80 -2.43
C GLU A 112 42.13 -13.34 -1.12
N ARG A 113 41.67 -14.31 -0.32
CA ARG A 113 40.92 -14.06 0.90
C ARG A 113 41.85 -14.03 2.11
N GLY A 114 41.80 -12.96 2.88
CA GLY A 114 42.49 -12.86 4.18
C GLY A 114 41.74 -13.59 5.29
N GLU A 115 42.25 -13.49 6.53
CA GLU A 115 41.58 -14.05 7.72
C GLU A 115 40.25 -13.33 8.05
N ALA A 116 40.10 -12.08 7.62
CA ALA A 116 38.91 -11.25 7.80
C ALA A 116 38.23 -10.99 6.45
N ILE A 117 37.27 -11.84 6.08
CA ILE A 117 36.49 -11.68 4.85
C ILE A 117 35.37 -10.66 5.11
N PRO A 118 35.25 -9.56 4.35
CA PRO A 118 34.21 -8.57 4.60
C PRO A 118 32.82 -9.09 4.22
N LEU A 119 31.78 -8.56 4.86
CA LEU A 119 30.39 -8.75 4.43
C LEU A 119 30.12 -7.92 3.16
N SER A 120 29.22 -8.40 2.30
CA SER A 120 28.60 -7.54 1.29
C SER A 120 27.85 -6.38 1.97
N TYR A 121 27.53 -5.31 1.23
CA TYR A 121 26.78 -4.20 1.83
C TYR A 121 25.40 -4.66 2.34
N ALA A 122 24.73 -5.54 1.58
CA ALA A 122 23.43 -6.10 1.94
C ALA A 122 23.52 -7.00 3.19
N GLN A 123 24.54 -7.87 3.29
CA GLN A 123 24.75 -8.66 4.51
C GLN A 123 25.01 -7.76 5.73
N GLN A 124 25.80 -6.70 5.57
CA GLN A 124 26.12 -5.78 6.65
C GLN A 124 24.85 -5.12 7.20
N ARG A 125 23.89 -4.76 6.35
CA ARG A 125 22.57 -4.28 6.77
C ARG A 125 21.84 -5.28 7.67
N LEU A 126 21.72 -6.54 7.22
CA LEU A 126 21.00 -7.56 7.98
C LEU A 126 21.67 -7.84 9.32
N TRP A 127 23.01 -7.83 9.36
CA TRP A 127 23.75 -7.92 10.60
C TRP A 127 23.44 -6.75 11.55
N PHE A 128 23.39 -5.51 11.05
CA PHE A 128 22.98 -4.37 11.88
C PHE A 128 21.55 -4.53 12.42
N ILE A 129 20.60 -4.98 11.60
CA ILE A 129 19.21 -5.18 12.03
C ILE A 129 19.12 -6.26 13.12
N ASP A 130 19.85 -7.37 12.97
CA ASP A 130 19.93 -8.42 13.98
C ASP A 130 20.48 -7.88 15.32
N ARG A 131 21.48 -6.98 15.28
CA ARG A 131 22.01 -6.31 16.48
C ARG A 131 20.98 -5.43 17.18
N PHE A 132 20.07 -4.78 16.45
CA PHE A 132 18.98 -4.00 17.02
C PHE A 132 17.83 -4.88 17.56
N THR A 133 17.60 -6.02 16.92
CA THR A 133 16.47 -6.92 17.23
C THR A 133 16.96 -8.36 17.38
N PRO A 134 17.78 -8.67 18.40
CA PRO A 134 18.38 -9.99 18.54
C PRO A 134 17.31 -11.05 18.82
N ASN A 135 17.59 -12.29 18.41
CA ASN A 135 16.67 -13.44 18.53
C ASN A 135 15.34 -13.24 17.80
N SER A 136 15.37 -12.58 16.63
CA SER A 136 14.19 -12.39 15.79
C SER A 136 14.13 -13.40 14.63
N ALA A 137 12.93 -13.83 14.27
CA ALA A 137 12.66 -14.61 13.06
C ALA A 137 12.34 -13.73 11.83
N LEU A 138 12.48 -12.40 11.95
CA LEU A 138 12.10 -11.44 10.91
C LEU A 138 12.73 -11.72 9.54
N TYR A 139 13.94 -12.29 9.53
CA TYR A 139 14.71 -12.62 8.33
C TYR A 139 14.91 -14.14 8.17
N ASN A 140 14.02 -14.95 8.71
CA ASN A 140 13.94 -16.36 8.35
C ASN A 140 13.26 -16.52 6.99
N ILE A 141 13.78 -17.44 6.18
CA ILE A 141 13.19 -17.88 4.91
C ILE A 141 12.80 -19.35 5.08
N PRO A 142 11.60 -19.64 5.60
CA PRO A 142 11.13 -21.02 5.73
C PRO A 142 10.59 -21.52 4.37
N ALA A 143 10.92 -22.75 4.03
CA ALA A 143 10.33 -23.51 2.94
C ALA A 143 9.92 -24.90 3.44
N VAL A 144 8.73 -25.32 3.03
CA VAL A 144 8.22 -26.66 3.32
C VAL A 144 7.83 -27.31 2.00
N TRP A 145 8.34 -28.52 1.78
CA TRP A 145 7.95 -29.34 0.64
C TRP A 145 7.25 -30.60 1.13
N ARG A 146 6.09 -30.90 0.55
CA ARG A 146 5.42 -32.19 0.67
C ARG A 146 6.06 -33.15 -0.32
N LEU A 147 6.55 -34.28 0.19
CA LEU A 147 7.17 -35.35 -0.56
C LEU A 147 6.21 -36.54 -0.53
N THR A 148 5.69 -36.93 -1.70
CA THR A 148 4.79 -38.09 -1.84
C THR A 148 5.48 -39.19 -2.63
N GLY A 149 5.33 -40.45 -2.20
CA GLY A 149 5.85 -41.62 -2.92
C GLY A 149 7.13 -42.22 -2.32
N ASP A 150 7.87 -42.95 -3.14
CA ASP A 150 8.98 -43.81 -2.70
C ASP A 150 10.31 -43.05 -2.61
N TRP A 151 10.40 -42.09 -1.68
CA TRP A 151 11.60 -41.29 -1.43
C TRP A 151 12.66 -42.05 -0.60
N ALA A 152 13.93 -41.99 -1.02
CA ALA A 152 15.04 -42.58 -0.26
C ALA A 152 15.72 -41.52 0.61
N LEU A 153 15.47 -41.55 1.92
CA LEU A 153 15.98 -40.53 2.83
C LEU A 153 17.51 -40.48 2.90
N GLU A 154 18.19 -41.62 2.77
CA GLU A 154 19.65 -41.69 2.74
C GLU A 154 20.21 -40.94 1.52
N SER A 155 19.57 -41.05 0.36
CA SER A 155 19.97 -40.32 -0.85
C SER A 155 19.69 -38.82 -0.72
N LEU A 156 18.59 -38.43 -0.05
CA LEU A 156 18.31 -37.02 0.26
C LEU A 156 19.41 -36.44 1.16
N GLU A 157 19.81 -37.17 2.20
CA GLU A 157 20.89 -36.77 3.11
C GLU A 157 22.24 -36.69 2.41
N LYS A 158 22.57 -37.62 1.51
CA LYS A 158 23.79 -37.53 0.70
C LYS A 158 23.80 -36.30 -0.21
N GLY A 159 22.68 -36.02 -0.89
CA GLY A 159 22.55 -34.83 -1.72
C GLY A 159 22.71 -33.54 -0.91
N TRP A 160 22.10 -33.50 0.28
CA TRP A 160 22.25 -32.39 1.23
C TRP A 160 23.71 -32.14 1.63
N ASN A 161 24.44 -33.19 1.99
CA ASN A 161 25.85 -33.09 2.37
C ASN A 161 26.74 -32.60 1.21
N GLN A 162 26.45 -33.01 -0.02
CA GLN A 162 27.15 -32.50 -1.20
C GLN A 162 26.88 -31.02 -1.44
N LEU A 163 25.66 -30.52 -1.17
CA LEU A 163 25.38 -29.08 -1.22
C LEU A 163 26.15 -28.31 -0.14
N LEU A 164 26.17 -28.82 1.09
CA LEU A 164 26.94 -28.22 2.19
C LEU A 164 28.42 -28.10 1.81
N GLU A 165 29.00 -29.13 1.19
CA GLU A 165 30.39 -29.08 0.73
C GLU A 165 30.57 -28.04 -0.39
N ARG A 166 29.69 -28.05 -1.40
CA ARG A 166 29.75 -27.26 -2.62
C ARG A 166 29.56 -25.75 -2.42
N HIS A 167 28.65 -25.33 -1.55
CA HIS A 167 28.32 -23.92 -1.32
C HIS A 167 28.86 -23.42 0.02
N GLU A 168 29.87 -22.55 -0.02
CA GLU A 168 30.47 -21.99 1.21
C GLU A 168 29.48 -21.18 2.05
N SER A 169 28.50 -20.53 1.41
CA SER A 169 27.47 -19.72 2.09
C SER A 169 26.69 -20.53 3.13
N LEU A 170 26.43 -21.83 2.86
CA LEU A 170 25.70 -22.72 3.78
C LEU A 170 26.48 -23.01 5.08
N ARG A 171 27.80 -22.83 5.04
CA ARG A 171 28.72 -23.03 6.18
C ARG A 171 29.27 -21.71 6.72
N THR A 172 28.73 -20.58 6.28
CA THR A 172 29.21 -19.26 6.67
C THR A 172 28.48 -18.78 7.92
N VAL A 173 29.26 -18.28 8.88
CA VAL A 173 28.76 -17.54 10.05
C VAL A 173 29.32 -16.12 10.03
N ILE A 174 28.69 -15.23 10.79
CA ILE A 174 29.03 -13.81 10.83
C ILE A 174 29.60 -13.48 12.20
N GLN A 175 30.91 -13.26 12.26
CA GLN A 175 31.61 -12.91 13.49
C GLN A 175 31.94 -11.42 13.52
N GLU A 176 32.38 -10.94 14.68
CA GLU A 176 32.86 -9.58 14.88
C GLU A 176 34.34 -9.64 15.24
N ILE A 177 35.17 -8.97 14.46
CA ILE A 177 36.62 -8.81 14.70
C ILE A 177 36.90 -7.31 14.64
N ASP A 178 37.51 -6.76 15.70
CA ASP A 178 37.84 -5.33 15.81
C ASP A 178 36.66 -4.39 15.49
N ASP A 179 35.48 -4.69 16.07
CA ASP A 179 34.20 -3.97 15.87
C ASP A 179 33.70 -3.95 14.40
N GLN A 180 34.23 -4.84 13.55
CA GLN A 180 33.77 -5.01 12.17
C GLN A 180 33.16 -6.39 11.96
N PRO A 181 32.00 -6.49 11.29
CA PRO A 181 31.44 -7.79 10.95
C PRO A 181 32.26 -8.42 9.82
N VAL A 182 32.57 -9.71 10.00
CA VAL A 182 33.32 -10.52 9.04
C VAL A 182 32.62 -11.85 8.78
N GLN A 183 32.80 -12.39 7.58
CA GLN A 183 32.37 -13.73 7.22
C GLN A 183 33.41 -14.74 7.70
N GLN A 184 32.97 -15.80 8.37
CA GLN A 184 33.79 -16.95 8.71
C GLN A 184 33.18 -18.20 8.09
N ILE A 185 33.88 -18.78 7.12
CA ILE A 185 33.47 -20.02 6.45
C ILE A 185 33.96 -21.20 7.29
N ARG A 186 33.04 -21.99 7.85
CA ARG A 186 33.39 -23.20 8.61
C ARG A 186 33.85 -24.30 7.67
N PRO A 187 34.84 -25.13 8.05
CA PRO A 187 35.19 -26.34 7.29
C PRO A 187 33.96 -27.22 7.08
N TYR A 188 33.91 -27.93 5.96
CA TYR A 188 32.87 -28.92 5.72
C TYR A 188 32.91 -30.04 6.77
N SER A 189 31.73 -30.39 7.28
CA SER A 189 31.48 -31.55 8.12
C SER A 189 30.17 -32.18 7.67
N PRO A 190 30.12 -33.51 7.50
CA PRO A 190 28.87 -34.19 7.19
C PRO A 190 27.84 -34.02 8.33
N GLU A 191 26.57 -33.85 7.96
CA GLU A 191 25.44 -33.69 8.86
C GLU A 191 24.34 -34.71 8.52
N THR A 192 23.67 -35.22 9.55
CA THR A 192 22.49 -36.08 9.40
C THR A 192 21.23 -35.25 9.42
N ILE A 193 20.26 -35.53 8.55
CA ILE A 193 18.97 -34.84 8.56
C ILE A 193 18.10 -35.45 9.67
N PRO A 194 17.67 -34.65 10.68
CA PRO A 194 16.76 -35.12 11.71
C PRO A 194 15.44 -35.60 11.10
N VAL A 195 14.98 -36.78 11.50
CA VAL A 195 13.69 -37.34 11.09
C VAL A 195 12.78 -37.44 12.32
N MET A 196 11.60 -36.82 12.24
CA MET A 196 10.54 -36.93 13.24
C MET A 196 9.38 -37.73 12.68
N ASN A 197 8.85 -38.68 13.47
CA ASN A 197 7.70 -39.48 13.06
C ASN A 197 6.46 -39.07 13.87
N VAL A 198 5.41 -38.65 13.18
CA VAL A 198 4.09 -38.32 13.77
C VAL A 198 2.97 -39.25 13.27
N THR A 199 3.32 -40.34 12.60
CA THR A 199 2.37 -41.27 11.97
C THR A 199 1.48 -41.99 12.99
N GLU A 200 1.95 -42.18 14.23
CA GLU A 200 1.20 -42.84 15.30
C GLU A 200 0.07 -41.97 15.89
N LEU A 201 0.07 -40.67 15.60
CA LEU A 201 -0.97 -39.76 16.06
C LEU A 201 -2.27 -39.93 15.28
N PRO A 202 -3.46 -39.80 15.93
CA PRO A 202 -4.72 -39.66 15.21
C PRO A 202 -4.68 -38.49 14.23
N LYS A 203 -5.34 -38.61 13.07
CA LYS A 203 -5.25 -37.64 11.97
C LYS A 203 -5.36 -36.17 12.41
N GLU A 204 -6.39 -35.82 13.19
CA GLU A 204 -6.58 -34.43 13.64
C GLU A 204 -5.43 -33.95 14.55
N ALA A 205 -4.96 -34.80 15.46
CA ALA A 205 -3.82 -34.48 16.32
C ALA A 205 -2.52 -34.35 15.51
N ARG A 206 -2.35 -35.21 14.50
CA ARG A 206 -1.21 -35.18 13.57
C ARG A 206 -1.17 -33.91 12.74
N ASP A 207 -2.31 -33.49 12.19
CA ASP A 207 -2.43 -32.26 11.39
C ASP A 207 -2.11 -31.02 12.24
N ASN A 208 -2.56 -30.99 13.49
CA ASN A 208 -2.26 -29.92 14.43
C ASN A 208 -0.78 -29.92 14.84
N GLU A 209 -0.21 -31.08 15.11
CA GLU A 209 1.20 -31.22 15.48
C GLU A 209 2.13 -30.83 14.32
N MET A 210 1.82 -31.24 13.09
CA MET A 210 2.52 -30.82 11.88
C MET A 210 2.54 -29.29 11.74
N LYS A 211 1.37 -28.63 11.87
CA LYS A 211 1.28 -27.17 11.82
C LYS A 211 2.11 -26.50 12.91
N ARG A 212 2.07 -27.04 14.14
CA ARG A 212 2.86 -26.53 15.28
C ARG A 212 4.36 -26.66 15.02
N ILE A 213 4.82 -27.79 14.48
CA ILE A 213 6.23 -28.03 14.15
C ILE A 213 6.69 -27.06 13.06
N ILE A 214 5.91 -26.92 11.98
CA ILE A 214 6.22 -25.99 10.88
C ILE A 214 6.32 -24.55 11.38
N GLN A 215 5.35 -24.11 12.20
CA GLN A 215 5.36 -22.76 12.77
C GLN A 215 6.57 -22.53 13.66
N ASN A 216 6.85 -23.47 14.57
CA ASN A 216 7.98 -23.37 15.48
C ASN A 216 9.32 -23.30 14.75
N GLU A 217 9.49 -24.09 13.69
CA GLU A 217 10.71 -24.06 12.88
C GLU A 217 10.86 -22.74 12.12
N ALA A 218 9.77 -22.24 11.53
CA ALA A 218 9.75 -20.95 10.84
C ALA A 218 10.06 -19.77 11.76
N GLU A 219 9.62 -19.82 13.02
CA GLU A 219 9.78 -18.75 14.02
C GLU A 219 11.01 -18.92 14.93
N ALA A 220 11.74 -20.02 14.85
CA ALA A 220 12.95 -20.21 15.63
C ALA A 220 14.07 -19.28 15.14
N PRO A 221 14.63 -18.41 15.99
CA PRO A 221 15.67 -17.47 15.57
C PRO A 221 16.98 -18.18 15.22
N PHE A 222 17.84 -17.51 14.45
CA PHE A 222 19.21 -17.92 14.21
C PHE A 222 20.17 -17.07 15.05
N ASP A 223 21.28 -17.68 15.50
CA ASP A 223 22.44 -16.96 16.02
C ASP A 223 23.45 -16.79 14.88
N LEU A 224 23.62 -15.56 14.40
CA LEU A 224 24.48 -15.26 13.25
C LEU A 224 25.95 -15.61 13.49
N GLY A 225 26.44 -15.56 14.74
CA GLY A 225 27.84 -15.80 15.07
C GLY A 225 28.20 -17.26 15.34
N GLN A 226 27.21 -18.06 15.73
CA GLN A 226 27.42 -19.49 16.03
C GLN A 226 27.01 -20.40 14.87
N GLY A 227 25.89 -20.09 14.19
CA GLY A 227 25.32 -20.95 13.16
C GLY A 227 24.90 -22.35 13.65
N PRO A 228 24.63 -23.29 12.74
CA PRO A 228 24.50 -23.09 11.29
C PRO A 228 23.34 -22.13 10.95
N LEU A 229 23.45 -21.40 9.83
CA LEU A 229 22.43 -20.43 9.38
C LEU A 229 21.41 -21.04 8.41
N ILE A 230 21.37 -22.37 8.38
CA ILE A 230 20.39 -23.21 7.71
C ILE A 230 20.02 -24.36 8.66
N ARG A 231 18.74 -24.74 8.65
CA ARG A 231 18.23 -25.93 9.36
C ARG A 231 17.35 -26.72 8.41
N VAL A 232 17.56 -28.03 8.42
CA VAL A 232 16.78 -28.99 7.62
C VAL A 232 16.23 -30.05 8.56
N GLN A 233 14.96 -30.43 8.38
CA GLN A 233 14.36 -31.57 9.07
C GLN A 233 13.31 -32.26 8.20
N ILE A 234 13.09 -33.54 8.45
CA ILE A 234 12.06 -34.35 7.79
C ILE A 234 11.02 -34.78 8.81
N LEU A 235 9.75 -34.58 8.48
CA LEU A 235 8.61 -35.03 9.25
C LEU A 235 7.86 -36.13 8.48
N GLN A 236 7.79 -37.33 9.01
CA GLN A 236 6.97 -38.41 8.46
C GLN A 236 5.52 -38.23 8.90
N VAL A 237 4.62 -37.95 7.96
CA VAL A 237 3.20 -37.75 8.23
C VAL A 237 2.37 -38.99 7.90
N GLU A 238 2.74 -39.74 6.86
CA GLU A 238 2.19 -41.06 6.53
C GLU A 238 3.29 -42.01 6.03
N GLU A 239 2.94 -43.25 5.67
CA GLU A 239 3.92 -44.27 5.23
C GLU A 239 4.74 -43.81 4.01
N LYS A 240 4.10 -43.12 3.06
CA LYS A 240 4.72 -42.59 1.83
C LYS A 240 4.52 -41.09 1.66
N GLU A 241 4.30 -40.37 2.76
CA GLU A 241 4.15 -38.93 2.76
C GLU A 241 5.02 -38.30 3.84
N TRP A 242 5.82 -37.32 3.43
CA TRP A 242 6.79 -36.63 4.27
C TRP A 242 6.69 -35.13 4.05
N MET A 243 7.07 -34.35 5.07
CA MET A 243 7.31 -32.92 4.94
C MET A 243 8.81 -32.67 5.13
N LEU A 244 9.44 -32.09 4.12
CA LEU A 244 10.81 -31.59 4.19
C LEU A 244 10.75 -30.11 4.56
N LEU A 245 11.20 -29.77 5.76
CA LEU A 245 11.31 -28.39 6.21
C LEU A 245 12.75 -27.94 6.03
N CYS A 246 12.94 -26.78 5.41
CA CYS A 246 14.23 -26.11 5.28
C CYS A 246 14.05 -24.64 5.60
N THR A 247 14.77 -24.16 6.60
CA THR A 247 14.75 -22.74 6.98
C THR A 247 16.15 -22.18 6.87
N MET A 248 16.30 -21.06 6.17
CA MET A 248 17.57 -20.34 6.06
C MET A 248 17.44 -18.94 6.65
N HIS A 249 18.54 -18.40 7.19
CA HIS A 249 18.60 -16.96 7.47
C HIS A 249 18.88 -16.19 6.17
N HIS A 250 18.18 -15.07 5.96
CA HIS A 250 18.28 -14.24 4.76
C HIS A 250 19.67 -13.63 4.54
N ILE A 251 20.58 -13.70 5.52
CA ILE A 251 21.96 -13.21 5.38
C ILE A 251 22.88 -14.13 4.55
N ILE A 252 22.50 -15.40 4.40
CA ILE A 252 23.23 -16.38 3.58
C ILE A 252 22.45 -16.84 2.34
N SER A 253 21.23 -16.32 2.14
CA SER A 253 20.29 -16.81 1.14
C SER A 253 19.27 -15.75 0.75
N ASP A 254 18.58 -15.99 -0.35
CA ASP A 254 17.45 -15.21 -0.85
C ASP A 254 16.44 -16.13 -1.56
N GLY A 255 15.33 -15.57 -2.06
CA GLY A 255 14.32 -16.36 -2.77
C GLY A 255 14.89 -17.16 -3.94
N TRP A 256 15.81 -16.56 -4.71
CA TRP A 256 16.50 -17.22 -5.82
C TRP A 256 17.40 -18.37 -5.33
N SER A 257 18.12 -18.16 -4.23
CA SER A 257 18.97 -19.19 -3.62
C SER A 257 18.17 -20.42 -3.18
N MET A 258 16.91 -20.25 -2.77
CA MET A 258 16.05 -21.39 -2.43
C MET A 258 15.71 -22.25 -3.65
N GLU A 259 15.56 -21.64 -4.83
CA GLU A 259 15.35 -22.37 -6.09
C GLU A 259 16.62 -23.13 -6.49
N VAL A 260 17.78 -22.46 -6.46
CA VAL A 260 19.09 -23.08 -6.71
C VAL A 260 19.34 -24.26 -5.76
N LEU A 261 19.08 -24.07 -4.46
CA LEU A 261 19.23 -25.11 -3.45
C LEU A 261 18.36 -26.32 -3.80
N LEU A 262 17.07 -26.12 -4.09
CA LEU A 262 16.17 -27.22 -4.42
C LEU A 262 16.56 -27.92 -5.74
N ASP A 263 16.91 -27.16 -6.77
CA ASP A 263 17.34 -27.69 -8.06
C ASP A 263 18.57 -28.58 -7.95
N GLU A 264 19.63 -28.06 -7.33
CA GLU A 264 20.85 -28.82 -7.15
C GLU A 264 20.62 -30.02 -6.19
N TRP A 265 19.80 -29.87 -5.15
CA TRP A 265 19.48 -30.99 -4.26
C TRP A 265 18.80 -32.13 -5.00
N MET A 266 17.79 -31.82 -5.82
CA MET A 266 17.07 -32.84 -6.57
C MET A 266 17.95 -33.49 -7.64
N ALA A 267 18.85 -32.72 -8.28
CA ALA A 267 19.82 -33.28 -9.22
C ALA A 267 20.78 -34.27 -8.54
N LEU A 268 21.34 -33.90 -7.38
CA LEU A 268 22.25 -34.75 -6.60
C LEU A 268 21.55 -35.99 -6.02
N TYR A 269 20.27 -35.85 -5.65
CA TYR A 269 19.45 -36.97 -5.24
C TYR A 269 19.23 -37.96 -6.39
N GLU A 270 18.86 -37.49 -7.59
CA GLU A 270 18.67 -38.36 -8.75
C GLU A 270 19.97 -39.00 -9.24
N GLU A 271 21.12 -38.35 -9.03
CA GLU A 271 22.43 -38.95 -9.27
C GLU A 271 22.66 -40.19 -8.40
N ASP A 272 22.40 -40.11 -7.10
CA ASP A 272 22.56 -41.25 -6.19
C ASP A 272 21.55 -42.38 -6.48
N ILE A 273 20.32 -42.03 -6.89
CA ILE A 273 19.25 -43.00 -7.20
C ILE A 273 19.48 -43.72 -8.53
N SER A 274 19.78 -42.96 -9.59
CA SER A 274 19.85 -43.47 -10.96
C SER A 274 21.26 -43.86 -11.39
N GLY A 275 22.29 -43.37 -10.71
CA GLY A 275 23.69 -43.47 -11.11
C GLY A 275 24.08 -42.55 -12.28
N THR A 276 23.17 -41.69 -12.74
CA THR A 276 23.45 -40.69 -13.79
C THR A 276 24.04 -39.44 -13.16
N PRO A 277 25.27 -39.02 -13.51
CA PRO A 277 25.90 -37.85 -12.90
C PRO A 277 25.02 -36.60 -12.99
N ALA A 278 24.94 -35.81 -11.92
CA ALA A 278 24.24 -34.54 -11.95
C ALA A 278 24.99 -33.56 -12.87
N GLU A 279 24.29 -32.94 -13.82
CA GLU A 279 24.86 -31.93 -14.71
C GLU A 279 24.92 -30.55 -14.04
N LEU A 280 25.68 -30.46 -12.93
CA LEU A 280 25.87 -29.20 -12.22
C LEU A 280 27.03 -28.40 -12.84
N SER A 281 26.74 -27.16 -13.26
CA SER A 281 27.78 -26.25 -13.73
C SER A 281 28.80 -25.97 -12.61
N PRO A 282 30.11 -25.80 -12.93
CA PRO A 282 31.08 -25.41 -11.92
C PRO A 282 30.75 -24.04 -11.34
N LEU A 283 31.07 -23.81 -10.06
CA LEU A 283 30.97 -22.51 -9.41
C LEU A 283 32.32 -21.79 -9.56
N PRO A 284 32.46 -20.82 -10.50
CA PRO A 284 33.74 -20.18 -10.75
C PRO A 284 34.18 -19.26 -9.60
N VAL A 285 33.24 -18.81 -8.78
CA VAL A 285 33.42 -17.98 -7.59
C VAL A 285 32.47 -18.47 -6.49
N GLN A 286 32.67 -18.01 -5.27
CA GLN A 286 31.75 -18.22 -4.14
C GLN A 286 31.24 -16.88 -3.63
N TYR A 287 30.22 -16.89 -2.77
CA TYR A 287 29.62 -15.65 -2.26
C TYR A 287 30.63 -14.72 -1.57
N ALA A 288 31.62 -15.29 -0.86
CA ALA A 288 32.70 -14.53 -0.24
C ALA A 288 33.53 -13.72 -1.26
N ASP A 289 33.77 -14.28 -2.45
CA ASP A 289 34.48 -13.58 -3.52
C ASP A 289 33.66 -12.39 -4.04
N PHE A 290 32.34 -12.61 -4.25
CA PHE A 290 31.42 -11.53 -4.63
C PHE A 290 31.40 -10.40 -3.60
N ALA A 291 31.31 -10.73 -2.31
CA ALA A 291 31.28 -9.74 -1.25
C ALA A 291 32.54 -8.87 -1.22
N GLN A 292 33.71 -9.48 -1.40
CA GLN A 292 34.98 -8.75 -1.48
C GLN A 292 35.09 -7.94 -2.77
N TRP A 293 34.78 -8.52 -3.93
CA TRP A 293 34.75 -7.82 -5.21
C TRP A 293 33.84 -6.57 -5.16
N GLN A 294 32.64 -6.69 -4.58
CA GLN A 294 31.71 -5.59 -4.45
C GLN A 294 32.29 -4.44 -3.62
N ARG A 295 33.00 -4.76 -2.52
CA ARG A 295 33.65 -3.75 -1.65
C ARG A 295 34.80 -3.04 -2.34
N GLU A 296 35.53 -3.76 -3.18
CA GLU A 296 36.67 -3.20 -3.90
C GLU A 296 36.25 -2.34 -5.09
N TRP A 297 35.16 -2.71 -5.76
CA TRP A 297 34.61 -1.99 -6.91
C TRP A 297 33.78 -0.76 -6.51
N LEU A 298 32.82 -0.91 -5.60
CA LEU A 298 31.92 0.18 -5.15
C LEU A 298 32.55 0.95 -3.99
N LYS A 299 33.67 1.63 -4.26
CA LYS A 299 34.32 2.54 -3.31
C LYS A 299 34.66 3.87 -3.95
N GLU A 300 34.81 4.90 -3.11
CA GLU A 300 35.28 6.23 -3.51
C GLU A 300 34.46 6.81 -4.69
N ASP A 301 35.12 7.23 -5.76
CA ASP A 301 34.52 7.97 -6.87
C ASP A 301 33.40 7.20 -7.60
N VAL A 302 33.53 5.86 -7.74
CA VAL A 302 32.53 5.03 -8.44
C VAL A 302 31.21 5.04 -7.67
N LEU A 303 31.29 4.87 -6.34
CA LEU A 303 30.11 4.90 -5.48
C LEU A 303 29.48 6.30 -5.48
N GLU A 304 30.28 7.36 -5.41
CA GLU A 304 29.77 8.73 -5.43
C GLU A 304 29.05 9.09 -6.74
N GLN A 305 29.60 8.65 -7.89
CA GLN A 305 28.96 8.82 -9.20
C GLN A 305 27.62 8.08 -9.28
N GLN A 306 27.55 6.81 -8.84
CA GLN A 306 26.30 6.05 -8.88
C GLN A 306 25.26 6.58 -7.89
N LEU A 307 25.69 7.13 -6.75
CA LEU A 307 24.80 7.75 -5.76
C LEU A 307 24.17 9.05 -6.25
N GLN A 308 24.76 9.73 -7.24
CA GLN A 308 24.27 11.02 -7.72
C GLN A 308 22.84 10.92 -8.26
N TYR A 309 22.52 9.84 -9.00
CA TYR A 309 21.16 9.58 -9.45
C TYR A 309 20.17 9.49 -8.29
N TRP A 310 20.49 8.69 -7.26
CA TRP A 310 19.62 8.51 -6.10
C TRP A 310 19.45 9.77 -5.26
N LYS A 311 20.50 10.60 -5.16
CA LYS A 311 20.42 11.93 -4.54
C LYS A 311 19.42 12.83 -5.27
N GLU A 312 19.41 12.79 -6.59
CA GLU A 312 18.51 13.60 -7.41
C GLU A 312 17.06 13.07 -7.35
N GLU A 313 16.86 11.77 -7.56
CA GLU A 313 15.54 11.13 -7.57
C GLU A 313 14.82 11.22 -6.21
N LEU A 314 15.57 11.07 -5.11
CA LEU A 314 15.06 11.14 -3.74
C LEU A 314 15.33 12.50 -3.08
N SER A 315 15.52 13.56 -3.86
CA SER A 315 15.70 14.93 -3.35
C SER A 315 14.40 15.53 -2.81
N GLY A 316 14.52 16.51 -1.93
CA GLY A 316 13.38 17.19 -1.32
C GLY A 316 12.75 16.39 -0.17
N ASP A 317 11.50 16.71 0.16
CA ASP A 317 10.78 16.04 1.24
C ASP A 317 10.45 14.60 0.84
N LEU A 318 10.65 13.66 1.78
CA LEU A 318 10.23 12.28 1.65
C LEU A 318 9.00 12.04 2.53
N PRO A 319 7.78 12.11 1.98
CA PRO A 319 6.58 12.01 2.77
C PRO A 319 6.42 10.62 3.41
N ILE A 320 6.04 10.61 4.68
CA ILE A 320 5.58 9.39 5.34
C ILE A 320 4.17 9.10 4.84
N LEU A 321 3.94 7.90 4.30
CA LEU A 321 2.65 7.46 3.80
C LEU A 321 1.60 7.42 4.92
N GLN A 322 0.52 8.18 4.77
CA GLN A 322 -0.58 8.32 5.73
C GLN A 322 -1.74 7.40 5.36
N LEU A 323 -1.51 6.09 5.43
CA LEU A 323 -2.58 5.11 5.23
C LEU A 323 -3.69 5.29 6.29
N PRO A 324 -4.97 5.11 5.95
CA PRO A 324 -6.05 5.10 6.93
C PRO A 324 -5.98 3.82 7.76
N THR A 325 -5.24 3.87 8.86
CA THR A 325 -5.06 2.76 9.80
C THR A 325 -6.22 2.70 10.79
N ASP A 326 -6.56 1.50 11.27
CA ASP A 326 -7.60 1.28 12.29
C ASP A 326 -7.11 1.62 13.70
N ARG A 327 -5.78 1.74 13.86
CA ARG A 327 -5.09 2.03 15.13
C ARG A 327 -3.98 3.06 14.93
N PRO A 328 -3.62 3.84 15.96
CA PRO A 328 -2.49 4.75 15.87
C PRO A 328 -1.18 3.98 15.71
N ARG A 329 -0.25 4.54 14.92
CA ARG A 329 1.08 3.96 14.73
C ARG A 329 1.83 3.82 16.07
N PRO A 330 2.36 2.62 16.39
CA PRO A 330 3.21 2.43 17.57
C PRO A 330 4.50 3.28 17.53
N ALA A 331 5.04 3.67 18.68
CA ALA A 331 6.31 4.41 18.76
C ALA A 331 7.54 3.60 18.31
N VAL A 332 7.46 2.27 18.39
CA VAL A 332 8.46 1.33 17.91
C VAL A 332 7.76 0.38 16.94
N GLN A 333 8.32 0.22 15.75
CA GLN A 333 7.79 -0.61 14.69
C GLN A 333 7.62 -2.05 15.21
N THR A 334 6.43 -2.60 14.99
CA THR A 334 6.13 -4.01 15.25
C THR A 334 6.09 -4.76 13.94
N ASN A 335 6.27 -6.08 13.99
CA ASN A 335 6.30 -6.91 12.79
C ASN A 335 5.24 -8.00 12.82
N ARG A 336 4.14 -7.82 13.55
CA ARG A 336 3.06 -8.81 13.64
C ARG A 336 2.19 -8.76 12.41
N GLY A 337 2.37 -9.72 11.52
CA GLY A 337 1.74 -9.74 10.21
C GLY A 337 0.55 -10.67 10.10
N LYS A 338 -0.35 -10.35 9.18
CA LYS A 338 -1.28 -11.27 8.55
C LYS A 338 -1.30 -11.01 7.04
N MET A 339 -1.86 -11.97 6.31
CA MET A 339 -2.00 -11.88 4.86
C MET A 339 -3.46 -12.05 4.46
N HIS A 340 -3.90 -11.29 3.45
CA HIS A 340 -5.18 -11.48 2.76
C HIS A 340 -4.89 -11.71 1.28
N GLN A 341 -5.49 -12.74 0.69
CA GLN A 341 -5.15 -13.23 -0.65
C GLN A 341 -6.41 -13.38 -1.51
N VAL A 342 -6.31 -13.02 -2.78
CA VAL A 342 -7.36 -13.22 -3.79
C VAL A 342 -6.75 -13.60 -5.14
N LEU A 343 -7.48 -14.37 -5.94
CA LEU A 343 -7.14 -14.63 -7.34
C LEU A 343 -8.02 -13.77 -8.23
N LEU A 344 -7.42 -12.77 -8.88
CA LEU A 344 -8.11 -11.90 -9.83
C LEU A 344 -8.31 -12.62 -11.15
N SER A 345 -9.40 -12.28 -11.84
CA SER A 345 -9.86 -13.02 -13.01
C SER A 345 -8.87 -12.99 -14.19
N HIS A 346 -8.77 -14.11 -14.92
CA HIS A 346 -7.99 -14.20 -16.16
C HIS A 346 -8.30 -13.07 -17.18
N PRO A 347 -9.56 -12.66 -17.43
CA PRO A 347 -9.83 -11.54 -18.34
C PRO A 347 -9.21 -10.20 -17.90
N LEU A 348 -9.13 -9.92 -16.60
CA LEU A 348 -8.48 -8.71 -16.09
C LEU A 348 -6.96 -8.77 -16.33
N ARG A 349 -6.35 -9.92 -16.00
CA ARG A 349 -4.94 -10.20 -16.25
C ARG A 349 -4.55 -9.95 -17.71
N GLU A 350 -5.30 -10.50 -18.67
CA GLU A 350 -5.00 -10.32 -20.10
C GLU A 350 -5.10 -8.86 -20.54
N LYS A 351 -6.08 -8.11 -20.03
CA LYS A 351 -6.20 -6.69 -20.34
C LYS A 351 -5.03 -5.86 -19.76
N LEU A 352 -4.55 -6.18 -18.56
CA LEU A 352 -3.38 -5.53 -17.98
C LEU A 352 -2.11 -5.84 -18.78
N LYS A 353 -1.94 -7.09 -19.25
CA LYS A 353 -0.84 -7.47 -20.14
C LYS A 353 -0.91 -6.75 -21.49
N GLU A 354 -2.11 -6.67 -22.06
CA GLU A 354 -2.35 -5.93 -23.31
C GLU A 354 -1.97 -4.45 -23.17
N MET A 355 -2.43 -3.79 -22.12
CA MET A 355 -2.07 -2.40 -21.81
C MET A 355 -0.57 -2.25 -21.63
N SER A 356 0.07 -3.16 -20.88
CA SER A 356 1.52 -3.12 -20.67
C SER A 356 2.26 -3.13 -22.01
N ARG A 357 1.87 -4.03 -22.93
CA ARG A 357 2.44 -4.12 -24.28
C ARG A 357 2.19 -2.86 -25.11
N GLN A 358 0.98 -2.31 -25.09
CA GLN A 358 0.62 -1.10 -25.84
C GLN A 358 1.44 0.13 -25.40
N GLU A 359 1.72 0.23 -24.10
CA GLU A 359 2.51 1.33 -23.52
C GLU A 359 4.03 1.05 -23.51
N GLY A 360 4.47 -0.09 -24.05
CA GLY A 360 5.88 -0.50 -24.06
C GLY A 360 6.46 -0.61 -22.65
N SER A 361 5.70 -1.19 -21.73
CA SER A 361 6.02 -1.38 -20.31
C SER A 361 5.89 -2.86 -19.93
N THR A 362 6.51 -3.26 -18.81
CA THR A 362 6.29 -4.62 -18.26
C THR A 362 5.04 -4.65 -17.38
N LEU A 363 4.48 -5.86 -17.18
CA LEU A 363 3.36 -6.03 -16.24
C LEU A 363 3.74 -5.55 -14.83
N PHE A 364 5.00 -5.71 -14.40
CA PHE A 364 5.52 -5.15 -13.16
C PHE A 364 5.34 -3.63 -13.09
N MET A 365 5.75 -2.89 -14.13
CA MET A 365 5.64 -1.43 -14.16
C MET A 365 4.17 -0.99 -14.12
N THR A 366 3.30 -1.66 -14.87
CA THR A 366 1.85 -1.40 -14.87
C THR A 366 1.23 -1.62 -13.49
N LEU A 367 1.54 -2.73 -12.83
CA LEU A 367 0.99 -3.06 -11.50
C LEU A 367 1.57 -2.17 -10.39
N LEU A 368 2.86 -1.82 -10.46
CA LEU A 368 3.46 -0.84 -9.56
C LEU A 368 2.80 0.53 -9.70
N THR A 369 2.56 0.97 -10.93
CA THR A 369 1.85 2.23 -11.23
C THR A 369 0.42 2.19 -10.70
N ALA A 370 -0.27 1.07 -10.89
CA ALA A 370 -1.61 0.86 -10.35
C ALA A 370 -1.61 0.93 -8.82
N TYR A 371 -0.60 0.35 -8.17
CA TYR A 371 -0.46 0.40 -6.72
C TYR A 371 -0.15 1.80 -6.20
N GLN A 372 0.79 2.52 -6.82
CA GLN A 372 1.14 3.88 -6.44
C GLN A 372 -0.06 4.85 -6.60
N SER A 373 -0.78 4.76 -7.71
CA SER A 373 -1.99 5.57 -7.93
C SER A 373 -3.12 5.20 -6.98
N PHE A 374 -3.30 3.92 -6.67
CA PHE A 374 -4.24 3.47 -5.64
C PHE A 374 -3.92 4.07 -4.26
N LEU A 375 -2.65 4.02 -3.85
CA LEU A 375 -2.19 4.59 -2.58
C LEU A 375 -2.42 6.10 -2.54
N SER A 376 -2.15 6.82 -3.63
CA SER A 376 -2.46 8.25 -3.74
C SER A 376 -3.95 8.51 -3.53
N ARG A 377 -4.83 7.74 -4.17
CA ARG A 377 -6.29 7.90 -4.01
C ARG A 377 -6.78 7.61 -2.59
N TYR A 378 -6.12 6.69 -1.88
CA TYR A 378 -6.46 6.35 -0.50
C TYR A 378 -5.96 7.36 0.54
N THR A 379 -4.80 7.98 0.28
CA THR A 379 -4.12 8.88 1.23
C THR A 379 -4.36 10.36 0.93
N GLY A 380 -4.75 10.70 -0.30
CA GLY A 380 -4.77 12.06 -0.82
C GLY A 380 -3.37 12.66 -1.06
N GLN A 381 -2.30 11.86 -0.94
CA GLN A 381 -0.92 12.31 -1.16
C GLN A 381 -0.57 12.24 -2.66
N GLU A 382 0.13 13.26 -3.15
CA GLU A 382 0.53 13.33 -4.56
C GLU A 382 1.92 12.72 -4.81
N ASP A 383 2.76 12.62 -3.79
CA ASP A 383 4.11 12.05 -3.87
C ASP A 383 4.16 10.71 -3.13
N ILE A 384 4.30 9.61 -3.89
CA ILE A 384 4.18 8.24 -3.39
C ILE A 384 5.48 7.47 -3.60
N LEU A 385 6.09 7.01 -2.51
CA LEU A 385 7.28 6.15 -2.53
C LEU A 385 6.92 4.71 -2.20
N VAL A 386 7.34 3.80 -3.07
CA VAL A 386 7.16 2.35 -2.91
C VAL A 386 8.51 1.66 -3.09
N GLY A 387 8.88 0.81 -2.13
CA GLY A 387 10.05 -0.06 -2.27
C GLY A 387 9.74 -1.29 -3.11
N SER A 388 10.70 -1.80 -3.86
CA SER A 388 10.61 -3.11 -4.51
C SER A 388 11.94 -3.86 -4.45
N PRO A 389 11.93 -5.18 -4.16
CA PRO A 389 13.15 -5.96 -4.14
C PRO A 389 13.54 -6.33 -5.57
N ILE A 390 14.84 -6.39 -5.81
CA ILE A 390 15.42 -6.93 -7.05
C ILE A 390 16.36 -8.07 -6.72
N ALA A 391 16.45 -9.07 -7.61
CA ALA A 391 17.35 -10.20 -7.40
C ALA A 391 18.84 -9.78 -7.39
N ASN A 392 19.18 -8.72 -8.13
CA ASN A 392 20.54 -8.18 -8.27
C ASN A 392 21.58 -9.24 -8.72
N ARG A 393 21.14 -10.20 -9.54
CA ARG A 393 21.96 -11.27 -10.11
C ARG A 393 22.31 -10.97 -11.56
N ASN A 394 23.03 -9.87 -11.73
CA ASN A 394 23.31 -9.29 -13.04
C ASN A 394 24.60 -9.83 -13.67
N TYR A 395 25.21 -10.86 -13.06
CA TYR A 395 26.45 -11.49 -13.52
C TYR A 395 26.24 -13.00 -13.61
N ARG A 396 26.68 -13.59 -14.71
CA ARG A 396 26.48 -15.03 -14.98
C ARG A 396 27.12 -15.89 -13.90
N GLU A 397 28.26 -15.44 -13.38
CA GLU A 397 29.06 -16.13 -12.37
C GLU A 397 28.34 -16.29 -11.02
N ILE A 398 27.32 -15.46 -10.75
CA ILE A 398 26.55 -15.50 -9.49
C ILE A 398 25.15 -16.11 -9.65
N GLU A 399 24.68 -16.40 -10.87
CA GLU A 399 23.33 -16.96 -11.10
C GLU A 399 23.12 -18.29 -10.35
N GLY A 400 24.15 -19.15 -10.32
CA GLY A 400 24.13 -20.47 -9.67
C GLY A 400 24.57 -20.49 -8.21
N LEU A 401 24.77 -19.33 -7.55
CA LEU A 401 25.27 -19.28 -6.17
C LEU A 401 24.15 -19.21 -5.14
N ILE A 402 24.36 -19.88 -4.01
CA ILE A 402 23.59 -19.62 -2.79
C ILE A 402 24.23 -18.44 -2.04
N GLY A 403 23.43 -17.42 -1.73
CA GLY A 403 23.91 -16.20 -1.10
C GLY A 403 22.84 -15.10 -1.03
N PHE A 404 23.12 -14.01 -0.31
CA PHE A 404 22.20 -12.88 -0.23
C PHE A 404 22.53 -11.80 -1.25
N PHE A 405 21.85 -11.79 -2.40
CA PHE A 405 22.11 -10.82 -3.46
C PHE A 405 21.06 -9.70 -3.51
N VAL A 406 19.86 -9.96 -3.00
CA VAL A 406 18.72 -9.04 -3.08
C VAL A 406 19.08 -7.63 -2.65
N ASN A 407 18.79 -6.68 -3.53
CA ASN A 407 18.83 -5.26 -3.24
C ASN A 407 17.42 -4.67 -3.27
N THR A 408 17.24 -3.46 -2.75
CA THR A 408 15.93 -2.77 -2.72
C THR A 408 16.02 -1.46 -3.50
N LEU A 409 15.16 -1.31 -4.50
CA LEU A 409 14.98 -0.08 -5.26
C LEU A 409 13.77 0.70 -4.72
N VAL A 410 13.82 2.02 -4.85
CA VAL A 410 12.72 2.91 -4.46
C VAL A 410 12.14 3.56 -5.70
N TYR A 411 10.82 3.46 -5.87
CA TYR A 411 10.10 4.06 -6.97
C TYR A 411 9.23 5.18 -6.41
N ARG A 412 9.53 6.41 -6.84
CA ARG A 412 8.79 7.62 -6.47
C ARG A 412 7.87 8.01 -7.61
N ALA A 413 6.56 8.06 -7.36
CA ALA A 413 5.57 8.50 -8.34
C ALA A 413 5.03 9.87 -7.95
N ASP A 414 4.88 10.74 -8.96
CA ASP A 414 4.38 12.10 -8.79
C ASP A 414 3.01 12.25 -9.48
N MET A 415 1.98 12.49 -8.68
CA MET A 415 0.59 12.66 -9.08
C MET A 415 0.20 14.15 -9.20
N THR A 416 1.15 15.07 -9.05
CA THR A 416 0.91 16.52 -9.15
C THR A 416 0.25 16.84 -10.48
N GLY A 417 -0.80 17.66 -10.44
CA GLY A 417 -1.53 18.05 -11.65
C GLY A 417 -2.55 17.02 -12.14
N ASN A 418 -2.80 15.95 -11.36
CA ASN A 418 -3.82 14.94 -11.62
C ASN A 418 -3.66 14.26 -13.00
N PRO A 419 -2.54 13.52 -13.19
CA PRO A 419 -2.29 12.84 -14.45
C PRO A 419 -3.33 11.77 -14.73
N THR A 420 -3.35 11.31 -15.98
CA THR A 420 -4.00 10.08 -16.41
C THR A 420 -3.16 8.85 -16.00
N PHE A 421 -3.73 7.65 -16.09
CA PHE A 421 -2.96 6.44 -15.81
C PHE A 421 -1.83 6.22 -16.82
N GLN A 422 -2.05 6.54 -18.11
CA GLN A 422 -1.01 6.40 -19.15
C GLN A 422 0.18 7.33 -18.91
N GLU A 423 -0.07 8.59 -18.56
CA GLU A 423 0.98 9.56 -18.25
C GLU A 423 1.82 9.10 -17.05
N LEU A 424 1.14 8.61 -16.01
CA LEU A 424 1.80 8.08 -14.83
C LEU A 424 2.61 6.82 -15.14
N LEU A 425 2.07 5.88 -15.94
CA LEU A 425 2.78 4.67 -16.34
C LEU A 425 4.03 5.00 -17.15
N SER A 426 3.97 6.00 -18.04
CA SER A 426 5.14 6.48 -18.76
C SER A 426 6.22 7.01 -17.81
N GLN A 427 5.82 7.84 -16.82
CA GLN A 427 6.72 8.34 -15.79
C GLN A 427 7.37 7.21 -14.98
N VAL A 428 6.57 6.27 -14.47
CA VAL A 428 7.05 5.15 -13.66
C VAL A 428 7.96 4.23 -14.48
N ARG A 429 7.64 3.99 -15.76
CA ARG A 429 8.50 3.22 -16.67
C ARG A 429 9.88 3.87 -16.80
N GLU A 430 9.95 5.17 -17.09
CA GLU A 430 11.24 5.87 -17.23
C GLU A 430 12.06 5.77 -15.94
N LYS A 431 11.43 6.01 -14.78
CA LYS A 431 12.08 5.89 -13.47
C LYS A 431 12.52 4.47 -13.18
N ALA A 432 11.72 3.48 -13.54
CA ALA A 432 12.06 2.08 -13.32
C ALA A 432 13.26 1.64 -14.15
N LEU A 433 13.33 2.03 -15.43
CA LEU A 433 14.48 1.76 -16.28
C LEU A 433 15.76 2.40 -15.74
N ARG A 434 15.69 3.68 -15.31
CA ARG A 434 16.84 4.35 -14.69
C ARG A 434 17.22 3.73 -13.35
N ALA A 435 16.27 3.38 -12.49
CA ALA A 435 16.55 2.70 -11.24
C ALA A 435 17.30 1.36 -11.46
N HIS A 436 16.99 0.64 -12.53
CA HIS A 436 17.72 -0.56 -12.91
C HIS A 436 19.15 -0.30 -13.41
N GLU A 437 19.43 0.85 -14.02
CA GLU A 437 20.80 1.24 -14.41
C GLU A 437 21.70 1.46 -13.18
N TYR A 438 21.14 1.95 -12.07
CA TYR A 438 21.86 2.22 -10.82
C TYR A 438 21.58 1.20 -9.72
N GLN A 439 21.20 -0.02 -10.12
CA GLN A 439 20.71 -1.04 -9.20
C GLN A 439 21.78 -1.67 -8.30
N ASP A 440 23.05 -1.53 -8.65
CA ASP A 440 24.17 -2.03 -7.86
C ASP A 440 24.43 -1.21 -6.58
N VAL A 441 23.87 0.01 -6.50
CA VAL A 441 23.97 0.87 -5.31
C VAL A 441 23.20 0.25 -4.15
N PRO A 442 23.87 -0.11 -3.03
CA PRO A 442 23.19 -0.70 -1.89
C PRO A 442 22.17 0.26 -1.29
N PHE A 443 20.98 -0.23 -0.95
CA PHE A 443 19.91 0.57 -0.35
C PHE A 443 20.38 1.39 0.89
N GLU A 444 21.29 0.84 1.68
CA GLU A 444 21.79 1.48 2.90
C GLU A 444 22.64 2.70 2.59
N LYS A 445 23.35 2.69 1.45
CA LYS A 445 24.09 3.85 0.96
C LYS A 445 23.15 4.94 0.47
N ILE A 446 22.00 4.56 -0.09
CA ILE A 446 20.93 5.50 -0.42
C ILE A 446 20.40 6.16 0.87
N VAL A 447 20.07 5.36 1.89
CA VAL A 447 19.58 5.86 3.19
C VAL A 447 20.59 6.78 3.87
N GLU A 448 21.88 6.44 3.89
CA GLU A 448 22.94 7.26 4.46
C GLU A 448 23.00 8.66 3.83
N VAL A 449 22.80 8.73 2.52
CA VAL A 449 23.01 9.95 1.72
C VAL A 449 21.77 10.85 1.68
N VAL A 450 20.58 10.27 1.68
CA VAL A 450 19.32 11.03 1.66
C VAL A 450 19.03 11.70 3.03
N GLN A 451 19.78 11.34 4.08
CA GLN A 451 19.76 11.98 5.40
C GLN A 451 18.35 12.09 6.03
N THR A 452 17.52 11.06 5.86
CA THR A 452 16.19 11.06 6.48
C THR A 452 16.28 10.99 8.00
N GLU A 453 15.35 11.64 8.69
CA GLU A 453 15.24 11.50 10.15
C GLU A 453 14.97 10.03 10.49
N ARG A 454 15.89 9.42 11.25
CA ARG A 454 15.73 8.05 11.70
C ARG A 454 14.58 7.96 12.69
N SER A 455 13.61 7.12 12.38
CA SER A 455 12.48 6.82 13.25
C SER A 455 12.55 5.37 13.72
N THR A 456 12.17 5.13 14.98
CA THR A 456 11.94 3.77 15.47
C THR A 456 10.57 3.23 15.08
N SER A 457 9.63 4.07 14.62
CA SER A 457 8.23 3.69 14.35
C SER A 457 7.95 3.26 12.91
N HIS A 458 8.85 3.55 11.97
CA HIS A 458 8.69 3.22 10.56
C HIS A 458 10.03 3.19 9.82
N SER A 459 10.02 2.54 8.65
CA SER A 459 11.14 2.55 7.69
C SER A 459 11.46 3.97 7.17
N PRO A 460 12.75 4.26 6.86
CA PRO A 460 13.26 5.63 6.63
C PRO A 460 12.86 6.29 5.31
N ILE A 461 12.52 5.54 4.25
CA ILE A 461 12.23 6.12 2.91
C ILE A 461 10.82 5.79 2.44
N PHE A 462 10.38 4.55 2.64
CA PHE A 462 9.05 4.09 2.25
C PHE A 462 8.46 3.19 3.33
N GLN A 463 7.13 3.20 3.44
CA GLN A 463 6.39 2.42 4.44
C GLN A 463 5.66 1.22 3.84
N THR A 464 5.66 1.12 2.51
CA THR A 464 5.03 0.04 1.77
C THR A 464 5.95 -0.54 0.69
N MET A 465 5.76 -1.82 0.40
CA MET A 465 6.55 -2.57 -0.57
C MET A 465 5.65 -3.20 -1.64
N PHE A 466 6.12 -3.20 -2.87
CA PHE A 466 5.50 -3.92 -3.99
C PHE A 466 6.44 -5.03 -4.45
N THR A 467 5.90 -6.24 -4.59
CA THR A 467 6.65 -7.39 -5.11
C THR A 467 5.86 -8.09 -6.20
N MET A 468 6.56 -8.56 -7.23
CA MET A 468 5.99 -9.39 -8.27
C MET A 468 6.78 -10.69 -8.37
N GLN A 469 6.07 -11.81 -8.35
CA GLN A 469 6.63 -13.14 -8.54
C GLN A 469 6.30 -13.60 -9.96
N ASP A 470 7.34 -13.84 -10.76
CA ASP A 470 7.20 -14.22 -12.16
C ASP A 470 7.11 -15.75 -12.35
N THR A 471 7.43 -16.55 -11.32
CA THR A 471 7.46 -18.02 -11.44
C THR A 471 6.39 -18.70 -10.57
N PRO A 472 5.47 -19.49 -11.15
CA PRO A 472 4.50 -20.26 -10.38
C PRO A 472 5.19 -21.33 -9.54
N ARG A 473 4.63 -21.63 -8.36
CA ARG A 473 5.10 -22.73 -7.49
C ARG A 473 4.94 -24.06 -8.24
N LYS A 474 6.04 -24.63 -8.75
CA LYS A 474 6.01 -25.86 -9.56
C LYS A 474 5.91 -27.10 -8.68
N GLN A 475 4.90 -27.93 -8.93
CA GLN A 475 4.92 -29.35 -8.56
C GLN A 475 5.95 -30.06 -9.45
N ARG A 476 6.87 -30.81 -8.83
CA ARG A 476 7.84 -31.64 -9.55
C ARG A 476 7.37 -33.08 -9.50
N GLU A 477 7.13 -33.65 -10.67
CA GLU A 477 6.84 -35.07 -10.84
C GLU A 477 8.14 -35.80 -11.22
N LEU A 478 8.49 -36.80 -10.43
CA LEU A 478 9.58 -37.72 -10.65
C LEU A 478 8.98 -39.12 -10.82
N VAL A 479 9.74 -40.08 -11.35
CA VAL A 479 9.22 -41.44 -11.53
C VAL A 479 8.87 -42.05 -10.16
N GLY A 480 7.58 -42.20 -9.89
CA GLY A 480 7.04 -42.76 -8.65
C GLY A 480 7.10 -41.84 -7.42
N ARG A 481 7.39 -40.55 -7.61
CA ARG A 481 7.60 -39.57 -6.54
C ARG A 481 7.09 -38.20 -6.96
N SER A 482 6.55 -37.42 -6.04
CA SER A 482 6.25 -36.01 -6.29
C SER A 482 6.74 -35.12 -5.16
N LEU A 483 7.09 -33.89 -5.51
CA LEU A 483 7.49 -32.83 -4.61
C LEU A 483 6.66 -31.57 -4.88
N GLU A 484 6.00 -31.07 -3.84
CA GLU A 484 5.09 -29.91 -3.91
C GLU A 484 5.48 -28.92 -2.82
N MET A 485 5.59 -27.64 -3.14
CA MET A 485 5.82 -26.60 -2.12
C MET A 485 4.51 -26.34 -1.35
N VAL A 486 4.58 -26.42 -0.02
CA VAL A 486 3.48 -26.14 0.88
C VAL A 486 3.52 -24.66 1.26
N GLU A 487 2.37 -24.00 1.20
CA GLU A 487 2.26 -22.61 1.61
C GLU A 487 2.38 -22.45 3.13
N ILE A 488 3.28 -21.58 3.57
CA ILE A 488 3.51 -21.25 4.98
C ILE A 488 2.96 -19.85 5.23
N HIS A 489 2.01 -19.73 6.15
CA HIS A 489 1.51 -18.44 6.57
C HIS A 489 2.34 -17.98 7.77
N THR A 490 3.37 -17.15 7.52
CA THR A 490 4.13 -16.54 8.62
C THR A 490 3.32 -15.39 9.23
N SER A 491 3.44 -15.20 10.55
CA SER A 491 2.78 -14.09 11.26
C SER A 491 3.65 -12.83 11.29
N ILE A 492 4.38 -12.56 10.20
CA ILE A 492 5.41 -11.52 10.13
C ILE A 492 5.05 -10.51 9.03
N ALA A 493 5.12 -9.22 9.35
CA ALA A 493 5.01 -8.13 8.38
C ALA A 493 6.22 -7.19 8.54
N LYS A 494 7.01 -7.02 7.47
CA LYS A 494 8.23 -6.18 7.51
C LYS A 494 7.96 -4.68 7.34
N PHE A 495 6.82 -4.37 6.74
CA PHE A 495 6.36 -3.02 6.42
C PHE A 495 4.92 -2.85 6.93
N ASP A 496 4.37 -1.65 6.81
CA ASP A 496 2.98 -1.41 7.21
C ASP A 496 2.03 -2.23 6.32
N LEU A 497 2.34 -2.25 5.03
CA LEU A 497 1.62 -2.94 3.99
C LEU A 497 2.62 -3.43 2.94
N THR A 498 2.46 -4.65 2.44
CA THR A 498 3.20 -5.17 1.28
C THR A 498 2.18 -5.75 0.31
N LEU A 499 2.20 -5.29 -0.94
CA LEU A 499 1.44 -5.90 -2.03
C LEU A 499 2.34 -6.85 -2.79
N SER A 500 1.99 -8.14 -2.78
CA SER A 500 2.64 -9.17 -3.56
C SER A 500 1.71 -9.66 -4.65
N MET A 501 2.17 -9.71 -5.90
CA MET A 501 1.39 -10.17 -7.04
C MET A 501 2.12 -11.28 -7.79
N ALA A 502 1.39 -12.26 -8.33
CA ALA A 502 1.98 -13.30 -9.16
C ALA A 502 1.15 -13.56 -10.42
N ASP A 503 1.84 -13.66 -11.55
CA ASP A 503 1.26 -13.93 -12.85
C ASP A 503 1.06 -15.45 -13.02
N LEU A 504 -0.17 -15.93 -12.86
CA LEU A 504 -0.52 -17.35 -12.97
C LEU A 504 -1.31 -17.63 -14.26
N GLU A 505 -1.39 -18.90 -14.66
CA GLU A 505 -2.19 -19.29 -15.83
C GLU A 505 -3.69 -19.04 -15.61
N GLU A 506 -4.18 -19.20 -14.39
CA GLU A 506 -5.60 -19.08 -14.04
C GLU A 506 -6.05 -17.63 -13.84
N GLY A 507 -5.11 -16.70 -13.64
CA GLY A 507 -5.41 -15.33 -13.25
C GLY A 507 -4.21 -14.61 -12.64
N LEU A 508 -4.48 -13.44 -12.03
CA LEU A 508 -3.46 -12.66 -11.34
C LEU A 508 -3.64 -12.84 -9.84
N PHE A 509 -2.72 -13.55 -9.20
CA PHE A 509 -2.75 -13.72 -7.75
C PHE A 509 -2.32 -12.43 -7.06
N LEU A 510 -3.04 -12.06 -6.01
CA LEU A 510 -2.80 -10.86 -5.21
C LEU A 510 -2.80 -11.23 -3.74
N ALA A 511 -1.78 -10.76 -3.02
CA ALA A 511 -1.68 -10.89 -1.58
C ALA A 511 -1.28 -9.56 -0.92
N PHE A 512 -2.09 -9.09 0.03
CA PHE A 512 -1.71 -8.02 0.95
C PHE A 512 -1.21 -8.61 2.26
N GLU A 513 0.08 -8.46 2.56
CA GLU A 513 0.65 -8.65 3.90
C GLU A 513 0.57 -7.32 4.65
N TYR A 514 0.09 -7.32 5.89
CA TYR A 514 -0.15 -6.10 6.65
C TYR A 514 0.19 -6.25 8.12
N ASN A 515 0.62 -5.15 8.74
CA ASN A 515 0.85 -5.08 10.17
C ASN A 515 -0.49 -5.02 10.94
N THR A 516 -0.76 -6.04 11.74
CA THR A 516 -1.98 -6.17 12.55
C THR A 516 -2.10 -5.15 13.68
N ASP A 517 -1.01 -4.45 14.03
CA ASP A 517 -1.05 -3.32 14.95
C ASP A 517 -1.52 -2.02 14.31
N LEU A 518 -1.63 -1.99 12.98
CA LEU A 518 -2.14 -0.88 12.21
C LEU A 518 -3.52 -1.18 11.61
N PHE A 519 -3.73 -2.39 11.10
CA PHE A 519 -4.92 -2.73 10.32
C PHE A 519 -5.71 -3.90 10.88
N ASP A 520 -7.03 -3.81 10.75
CA ASP A 520 -7.98 -4.90 10.90
C ASP A 520 -8.10 -5.71 9.60
N PRO A 521 -8.37 -7.03 9.69
CA PRO A 521 -8.59 -7.86 8.51
C PRO A 521 -9.68 -7.33 7.58
N SER A 522 -10.77 -6.78 8.12
CA SER A 522 -11.88 -6.22 7.34
C SER A 522 -11.49 -4.95 6.57
N THR A 523 -10.55 -4.16 7.08
CA THR A 523 -10.03 -2.98 6.37
C THR A 523 -9.18 -3.41 5.19
N ILE A 524 -8.34 -4.43 5.34
CA ILE A 524 -7.53 -4.96 4.23
C ILE A 524 -8.37 -5.69 3.19
N GLU A 525 -9.40 -6.45 3.60
CA GLU A 525 -10.36 -7.08 2.69
C GLU A 525 -11.07 -6.03 1.83
N ARG A 526 -11.53 -4.92 2.45
CA ARG A 526 -12.12 -3.79 1.72
C ARG A 526 -11.09 -3.12 0.79
N MET A 527 -9.86 -2.85 1.26
CA MET A 527 -8.79 -2.32 0.41
C MET A 527 -8.49 -3.21 -0.79
N THR A 528 -8.56 -4.53 -0.62
CA THR A 528 -8.35 -5.50 -1.69
C THR A 528 -9.45 -5.39 -2.75
N GLY A 529 -10.72 -5.32 -2.35
CA GLY A 529 -11.83 -5.08 -3.28
C GLY A 529 -11.73 -3.73 -4.00
N HIS A 530 -11.29 -2.67 -3.31
CA HIS A 530 -11.08 -1.37 -3.95
C HIS A 530 -9.93 -1.42 -4.95
N PHE A 531 -8.86 -2.16 -4.66
CA PHE A 531 -7.73 -2.31 -5.58
C PHE A 531 -8.11 -3.14 -6.80
N GLU A 532 -8.89 -4.20 -6.64
CA GLU A 532 -9.46 -4.94 -7.78
C GLU A 532 -10.33 -4.04 -8.67
N ASN A 533 -11.23 -3.26 -8.07
CA ASN A 533 -12.04 -2.30 -8.81
C ASN A 533 -11.19 -1.20 -9.47
N TRP A 534 -10.13 -0.75 -8.80
CA TRP A 534 -9.16 0.19 -9.35
C TRP A 534 -8.47 -0.34 -10.61
N LEU A 535 -8.00 -1.60 -10.57
CA LEU A 535 -7.43 -2.27 -11.74
C LEU A 535 -8.42 -2.36 -12.89
N HIS A 536 -9.72 -2.56 -12.60
CA HIS A 536 -10.76 -2.50 -13.62
C HIS A 536 -10.91 -1.09 -14.20
N GLU A 537 -10.99 -0.05 -13.38
CA GLU A 537 -11.18 1.33 -13.84
C GLU A 537 -10.03 1.81 -14.72
N ILE A 538 -8.77 1.63 -14.29
CA ILE A 538 -7.60 2.08 -15.06
C ILE A 538 -7.51 1.37 -16.42
N VAL A 539 -7.93 0.11 -16.49
CA VAL A 539 -7.95 -0.67 -17.74
C VAL A 539 -9.03 -0.19 -18.71
N HIS A 540 -10.18 0.25 -18.22
CA HIS A 540 -11.28 0.72 -19.08
C HIS A 540 -11.17 2.20 -19.44
N HIS A 541 -10.51 2.99 -18.60
CA HIS A 541 -10.41 4.45 -18.72
C HIS A 541 -8.97 4.95 -18.50
N PRO A 542 -7.96 4.45 -19.23
CA PRO A 542 -6.56 4.76 -18.99
C PRO A 542 -6.18 6.23 -19.29
N ASP A 543 -6.97 6.89 -20.13
CA ASP A 543 -6.85 8.28 -20.58
C ASP A 543 -7.68 9.27 -19.73
N ALA A 544 -8.42 8.78 -18.74
CA ALA A 544 -9.15 9.64 -17.81
C ALA A 544 -8.24 10.11 -16.67
N PRO A 545 -8.43 11.34 -16.16
CA PRO A 545 -7.70 11.81 -14.97
C PRO A 545 -7.97 10.92 -13.76
N LEU A 546 -6.93 10.56 -13.01
CA LEU A 546 -7.03 9.62 -11.89
C LEU A 546 -8.06 10.06 -10.84
N SER A 547 -8.24 11.38 -10.64
CA SER A 547 -9.21 11.90 -9.69
C SER A 547 -10.67 11.55 -10.02
N GLY A 548 -10.97 11.35 -11.31
CA GLY A 548 -12.31 11.07 -11.83
C GLY A 548 -12.69 9.58 -11.79
N LEU A 549 -11.73 8.69 -11.56
CA LEU A 549 -11.95 7.25 -11.48
C LEU A 549 -12.47 6.84 -10.09
N THR A 550 -13.37 5.84 -10.08
CA THR A 550 -14.07 5.43 -8.86
C THR A 550 -13.38 4.25 -8.18
N LEU A 551 -12.98 4.37 -6.91
CA LEU A 551 -12.36 3.26 -6.17
C LEU A 551 -13.36 2.22 -5.67
N ILE A 552 -14.55 2.65 -5.28
CA ILE A 552 -15.56 1.81 -4.63
C ILE A 552 -16.43 1.07 -5.65
N SER A 553 -16.95 -0.09 -5.26
CA SER A 553 -17.90 -0.83 -6.09
C SER A 553 -19.25 -0.11 -6.18
N LYS A 554 -20.10 -0.51 -7.14
CA LYS A 554 -21.46 0.03 -7.26
C LYS A 554 -22.30 -0.32 -6.04
N GLU A 555 -22.07 -1.49 -5.45
CA GLU A 555 -22.75 -1.97 -4.26
C GLU A 555 -22.40 -1.11 -3.05
N GLU A 556 -21.12 -0.80 -2.86
CA GLU A 556 -20.67 0.10 -1.78
C GLU A 556 -21.14 1.53 -2.02
N GLN A 557 -21.06 2.03 -3.26
CA GLN A 557 -21.59 3.35 -3.61
C GLN A 557 -23.08 3.47 -3.27
N LYS A 558 -23.87 2.44 -3.60
CA LYS A 558 -25.29 2.39 -3.24
C LYS A 558 -25.49 2.40 -1.73
N GLN A 559 -24.71 1.61 -1.00
CA GLN A 559 -24.79 1.59 0.46
C GLN A 559 -24.51 2.96 1.08
N LEU A 560 -23.42 3.61 0.65
CA LEU A 560 -22.97 4.89 1.19
C LEU A 560 -23.86 6.07 0.79
N LEU A 561 -24.30 6.11 -0.48
CA LEU A 561 -25.03 7.25 -1.03
C LEU A 561 -26.53 7.13 -0.92
N GLU A 562 -27.08 5.91 -0.97
CA GLU A 562 -28.53 5.67 -0.93
C GLU A 562 -28.96 5.07 0.41
N GLU A 563 -28.44 3.91 0.80
CA GLU A 563 -29.00 3.15 1.93
C GLU A 563 -28.75 3.82 3.28
N TRP A 564 -27.56 4.38 3.51
CA TRP A 564 -27.28 5.15 4.73
C TRP A 564 -27.92 6.54 4.74
N ASN A 565 -28.24 7.09 3.56
CA ASN A 565 -28.89 8.39 3.41
C ASN A 565 -30.40 8.29 3.15
N ASP A 566 -31.02 7.11 3.31
CA ASP A 566 -32.48 6.94 3.27
C ASP A 566 -33.11 7.45 4.57
N THR A 567 -32.87 8.72 4.87
CA THR A 567 -33.33 9.42 6.08
C THR A 567 -34.59 10.22 5.80
N LYS A 568 -35.29 9.95 4.69
CA LYS A 568 -36.47 10.71 4.27
C LYS A 568 -37.65 10.37 5.18
N VAL A 569 -38.08 11.35 5.97
CA VAL A 569 -39.28 11.28 6.80
C VAL A 569 -40.22 12.42 6.41
N GLU A 570 -41.53 12.13 6.35
CA GLU A 570 -42.54 13.15 6.10
C GLU A 570 -42.75 13.99 7.37
N TYR A 571 -42.27 15.23 7.33
CA TYR A 571 -42.59 16.27 8.31
C TYR A 571 -43.50 17.33 7.69
N SER A 572 -44.31 17.99 8.50
CA SER A 572 -45.13 19.11 8.06
C SER A 572 -44.26 20.38 8.04
N TYR A 573 -43.62 20.62 6.89
CA TYR A 573 -42.72 21.75 6.63
C TYR A 573 -43.44 23.09 6.42
N GLU A 574 -44.73 23.18 6.72
CA GLU A 574 -45.54 24.38 6.48
C GLU A 574 -45.67 25.25 7.74
N SER A 575 -45.46 24.68 8.93
CA SER A 575 -45.61 25.38 10.20
C SER A 575 -44.30 25.98 10.70
N THR A 576 -44.40 27.14 11.32
CA THR A 576 -43.33 27.75 12.11
C THR A 576 -43.29 27.16 13.53
N ILE A 577 -42.17 27.34 14.23
CA ILE A 577 -42.00 26.84 15.60
C ILE A 577 -42.96 27.50 16.59
N HIS A 578 -43.24 28.80 16.40
CA HIS A 578 -44.15 29.50 17.30
C HIS A 578 -45.61 29.05 17.09
N GLU A 579 -46.02 28.68 15.88
CA GLU A 579 -47.33 28.06 15.64
C GLU A 579 -47.45 26.69 16.32
N ARG A 580 -46.39 25.86 16.28
CA ARG A 580 -46.37 24.58 17.03
C ARG A 580 -46.46 24.78 18.54
N PHE A 581 -45.81 25.83 19.04
CA PHE A 581 -45.95 26.24 20.43
C PHE A 581 -47.40 26.64 20.74
N GLU A 582 -48.05 27.43 19.87
CA GLU A 582 -49.45 27.83 20.03
C GLU A 582 -50.42 26.63 19.98
N GLU A 583 -50.19 25.66 19.10
CA GLU A 583 -50.94 24.39 19.08
C GLU A 583 -50.86 23.69 20.44
N GLN A 584 -49.68 23.68 21.08
CA GLN A 584 -49.50 23.11 22.41
C GLN A 584 -50.19 23.93 23.51
N VAL A 585 -50.16 25.26 23.42
CA VAL A 585 -50.86 26.17 24.34
C VAL A 585 -52.36 25.89 24.32
N LEU A 586 -52.95 25.68 23.14
CA LEU A 586 -54.37 25.34 22.99
C LEU A 586 -54.71 23.96 23.57
N ARG A 587 -53.78 22.99 23.50
CA ARG A 587 -53.99 21.63 24.02
C ARG A 587 -53.94 21.58 25.54
N THR A 588 -52.97 22.24 26.18
CA THR A 588 -52.73 22.14 27.62
C THR A 588 -52.32 23.50 28.23
N PRO A 589 -53.23 24.48 28.31
CA PRO A 589 -52.88 25.86 28.69
C PRO A 589 -52.33 26.00 30.11
N GLU A 590 -52.85 25.23 31.07
CA GLU A 590 -52.45 25.28 32.49
C GLU A 590 -51.21 24.44 32.82
N ALA A 591 -50.68 23.69 31.86
CA ALA A 591 -49.47 22.91 32.10
C ALA A 591 -48.26 23.85 32.23
N VAL A 592 -47.33 23.51 33.12
CA VAL A 592 -46.10 24.27 33.31
C VAL A 592 -45.21 24.14 32.06
N ALA A 593 -44.79 25.27 31.49
CA ALA A 593 -43.96 25.36 30.29
C ALA A 593 -42.51 25.74 30.62
N VAL A 594 -42.29 26.67 31.56
CA VAL A 594 -40.96 27.15 31.97
C VAL A 594 -40.85 27.11 33.49
N VAL A 595 -39.73 26.60 33.98
CA VAL A 595 -39.35 26.59 35.40
C VAL A 595 -37.98 27.23 35.53
N TYR A 596 -37.89 28.26 36.37
CA TYR A 596 -36.62 28.93 36.69
C TYR A 596 -36.63 29.30 38.17
N GLU A 597 -35.77 28.65 38.94
CA GLU A 597 -35.75 28.75 40.41
C GLU A 597 -37.16 28.52 40.99
N ASP A 598 -37.68 29.48 41.75
CA ASP A 598 -38.98 29.43 42.41
C ASP A 598 -40.14 29.89 41.50
N ARG A 599 -39.83 30.35 40.27
CA ARG A 599 -40.82 30.87 39.32
C ARG A 599 -41.18 29.83 38.27
N GLN A 600 -42.48 29.72 38.00
CA GLN A 600 -43.03 28.87 36.96
C GLN A 600 -43.96 29.70 36.06
N LEU A 601 -43.91 29.43 34.75
CA LEU A 601 -44.88 29.94 33.79
C LEU A 601 -45.59 28.76 33.15
N THR A 602 -46.92 28.81 33.13
CA THR A 602 -47.75 27.91 32.33
C THR A 602 -47.63 28.22 30.84
N TYR A 603 -48.06 27.29 29.98
CA TYR A 603 -48.14 27.53 28.53
C TYR A 603 -48.97 28.77 28.22
N ARG A 604 -50.11 28.97 28.89
CA ARG A 604 -50.94 30.18 28.71
C ARG A 604 -50.17 31.44 29.09
N GLU A 605 -49.59 31.50 30.29
CA GLU A 605 -48.91 32.70 30.79
C GLU A 605 -47.71 33.08 29.91
N LEU A 606 -46.93 32.09 29.47
CA LEU A 606 -45.81 32.31 28.56
C LEU A 606 -46.30 32.82 27.18
N ASN A 607 -47.38 32.24 26.66
CA ASN A 607 -47.94 32.64 25.37
C ASN A 607 -48.49 34.06 25.40
N GLU A 608 -49.23 34.43 26.45
CA GLU A 608 -49.79 35.77 26.62
C GLU A 608 -48.67 36.83 26.71
N GLN A 609 -47.62 36.58 27.51
CA GLN A 609 -46.48 37.48 27.63
C GLN A 609 -45.68 37.59 26.31
N ALA A 610 -45.48 36.47 25.60
CA ALA A 610 -44.82 36.48 24.29
C ALA A 610 -45.66 37.20 23.21
N ASN A 611 -46.99 37.04 23.23
CA ASN A 611 -47.90 37.73 22.31
C ASN A 611 -47.87 39.25 22.53
N GLN A 612 -47.88 39.68 23.78
CA GLN A 612 -47.75 41.10 24.14
C GLN A 612 -46.45 41.71 23.62
N LEU A 613 -45.32 41.02 23.84
CA LEU A 613 -44.03 41.44 23.28
C LEU A 613 -44.06 41.46 21.75
N ALA A 614 -44.68 40.47 21.11
CA ALA A 614 -44.77 40.39 19.67
C ALA A 614 -45.56 41.56 19.06
N HIS A 615 -46.72 41.92 19.60
CA HIS A 615 -47.48 43.11 19.18
C HIS A 615 -46.66 44.40 19.37
N TYR A 616 -45.93 44.50 20.48
CA TYR A 616 -45.06 45.64 20.76
C TYR A 616 -43.91 45.76 19.75
N LEU A 617 -43.34 44.64 19.32
CA LEU A 617 -42.31 44.55 18.28
C LEU A 617 -42.87 44.87 16.89
N GLN A 618 -44.05 44.37 16.53
CA GLN A 618 -44.69 44.66 15.23
C GLN A 618 -44.96 46.15 15.05
N LYS A 619 -45.38 46.87 16.10
CA LYS A 619 -45.55 48.34 16.07
C LYS A 619 -44.25 49.11 15.79
N ARG A 620 -43.10 48.46 15.96
CA ARG A 620 -41.75 48.99 15.65
C ARG A 620 -41.21 48.51 14.31
N GLY A 621 -42.05 47.90 13.50
CA GLY A 621 -41.70 47.46 12.15
C GLY A 621 -40.99 46.11 12.10
N VAL A 622 -41.03 45.32 13.18
CA VAL A 622 -40.56 43.92 13.14
C VAL A 622 -41.56 43.08 12.33
N GLY A 623 -41.04 42.32 11.37
CA GLY A 623 -41.79 41.37 10.55
C GLY A 623 -40.85 40.31 9.96
N PRO A 624 -41.31 39.54 8.95
CA PRO A 624 -40.49 38.54 8.25
C PRO A 624 -39.12 39.08 7.84
N GLU A 625 -38.07 38.26 7.98
CA GLU A 625 -36.67 38.60 7.68
C GLU A 625 -36.05 39.72 8.52
N SER A 626 -36.75 40.23 9.55
CA SER A 626 -36.16 41.20 10.48
C SER A 626 -35.25 40.51 11.49
N LEU A 627 -33.97 40.90 11.55
CA LEU A 627 -33.03 40.39 12.55
C LEU A 627 -33.10 41.22 13.83
N ILE A 628 -33.52 40.59 14.92
CA ILE A 628 -33.69 41.21 16.23
C ILE A 628 -32.65 40.64 17.17
N GLY A 629 -31.80 41.51 17.73
CA GLY A 629 -30.86 41.06 18.74
C GLY A 629 -31.60 40.63 20.01
N LEU A 630 -31.12 39.59 20.67
CA LEU A 630 -31.57 39.17 21.99
C LEU A 630 -30.37 39.09 22.94
N CYS A 631 -30.27 40.02 23.88
CA CYS A 631 -29.22 40.06 24.89
C CYS A 631 -29.85 40.01 26.29
N VAL A 632 -30.12 38.80 26.78
CA VAL A 632 -30.76 38.55 28.07
C VAL A 632 -30.01 37.40 28.74
N GLU A 633 -29.84 37.47 30.07
CA GLU A 633 -29.33 36.33 30.84
C GLU A 633 -30.34 35.16 30.86
N ARG A 634 -29.92 33.99 31.34
CA ARG A 634 -30.84 32.85 31.45
C ARG A 634 -31.93 33.16 32.47
N SER A 635 -33.14 33.41 32.01
CA SER A 635 -34.33 33.68 32.82
C SER A 635 -35.63 33.40 32.03
N PRO A 636 -36.82 33.45 32.63
CA PRO A 636 -38.09 33.37 31.90
C PRO A 636 -38.24 34.44 30.81
N GLU A 637 -37.67 35.63 31.01
CA GLU A 637 -37.65 36.74 30.06
C GLU A 637 -36.94 36.36 28.75
N MET A 638 -35.90 35.52 28.80
CA MET A 638 -35.25 34.99 27.59
C MET A 638 -36.25 34.21 26.73
N MET A 639 -37.07 33.34 27.34
CA MET A 639 -38.07 32.56 26.61
C MET A 639 -39.20 33.43 26.05
N ILE A 640 -39.62 34.45 26.80
CA ILE A 640 -40.59 35.45 26.34
C ILE A 640 -40.00 36.23 25.16
N GLY A 641 -38.73 36.64 25.25
CA GLY A 641 -37.99 37.33 24.20
C GLY A 641 -37.90 36.51 22.91
N LEU A 642 -37.44 35.26 23.01
CA LEU A 642 -37.35 34.33 21.88
C LEU A 642 -38.72 34.16 21.20
N LEU A 643 -39.75 33.76 21.95
CA LEU A 643 -41.07 33.50 21.39
C LEU A 643 -41.72 34.79 20.86
N GLY A 644 -41.55 35.92 21.55
CA GLY A 644 -42.10 37.21 21.12
C GLY A 644 -41.47 37.71 19.81
N ILE A 645 -40.16 37.54 19.63
CA ILE A 645 -39.47 37.85 18.36
C ILE A 645 -40.02 36.97 17.23
N LEU A 646 -40.10 35.65 17.45
CA LEU A 646 -40.61 34.72 16.44
C LEU A 646 -42.07 34.99 16.08
N LYS A 647 -42.93 35.26 17.08
CA LYS A 647 -44.35 35.60 16.89
C LYS A 647 -44.56 36.95 16.19
N ALA A 648 -43.63 37.90 16.36
CA ALA A 648 -43.65 39.13 15.57
C ALA A 648 -43.30 38.89 14.09
N GLY A 649 -42.71 37.73 13.80
CA GLY A 649 -42.23 37.31 12.48
C GLY A 649 -40.74 37.52 12.26
N GLY A 650 -40.01 38.04 13.24
CA GLY A 650 -38.57 38.28 13.15
C GLY A 650 -37.73 37.04 13.51
N ALA A 651 -36.46 37.09 13.15
CA ALA A 651 -35.44 36.13 13.56
C ALA A 651 -34.64 36.67 14.74
N TYR A 652 -34.36 35.85 15.76
CA TYR A 652 -33.53 36.30 16.87
C TYR A 652 -32.04 36.07 16.59
N VAL A 653 -31.22 37.02 17.01
CA VAL A 653 -29.75 36.92 17.01
C VAL A 653 -29.30 36.93 18.47
N PRO A 654 -28.94 35.78 19.07
CA PRO A 654 -28.56 35.75 20.47
C PRO A 654 -27.19 36.41 20.70
N LEU A 655 -27.13 37.29 21.69
CA LEU A 655 -25.93 38.00 22.14
C LEU A 655 -25.67 37.62 23.59
N ASP A 656 -24.62 36.83 23.83
CA ASP A 656 -24.22 36.44 25.19
C ASP A 656 -23.68 37.66 25.95
N PRO A 657 -24.31 38.10 27.05
CA PRO A 657 -23.84 39.25 27.83
C PRO A 657 -22.41 39.09 28.37
N ALA A 658 -21.90 37.86 28.49
CA ALA A 658 -20.53 37.60 28.95
C ALA A 658 -19.47 37.86 27.87
N TYR A 659 -19.85 38.07 26.60
CA TYR A 659 -18.89 38.39 25.56
C TYR A 659 -18.33 39.81 25.71
N PRO A 660 -17.06 40.04 25.29
CA PRO A 660 -16.51 41.38 25.26
C PRO A 660 -17.37 42.32 24.41
N GLU A 661 -17.55 43.56 24.86
CA GLU A 661 -18.39 44.56 24.18
C GLU A 661 -18.05 44.71 22.70
N GLN A 662 -16.77 44.68 22.36
CA GLN A 662 -16.29 44.78 20.98
C GLN A 662 -16.83 43.66 20.08
N ARG A 663 -17.00 42.45 20.62
CA ARG A 663 -17.59 41.31 19.90
C ARG A 663 -19.09 41.48 19.74
N LEU A 664 -19.78 41.98 20.76
CA LEU A 664 -21.22 42.25 20.70
C LEU A 664 -21.53 43.35 19.68
N GLN A 665 -20.77 44.43 19.70
CA GLN A 665 -20.89 45.52 18.72
C GLN A 665 -20.59 45.06 17.29
N TYR A 666 -19.60 44.19 17.11
CA TYR A 666 -19.34 43.57 15.81
C TYR A 666 -20.57 42.79 15.31
N ILE A 667 -21.16 41.93 16.14
CA ILE A 667 -22.35 41.14 15.77
C ILE A 667 -23.52 42.05 15.40
N LEU A 668 -23.78 43.10 16.20
CA LEU A 668 -24.84 44.07 15.89
C LEU A 668 -24.63 44.75 14.54
N ALA A 669 -23.40 45.16 14.24
CA ALA A 669 -23.06 45.85 13.01
C ALA A 669 -23.13 44.91 11.79
N ASP A 670 -22.58 43.70 11.91
CA ASP A 670 -22.53 42.70 10.85
C ASP A 670 -23.94 42.18 10.48
N ALA A 671 -24.77 41.90 11.48
CA ALA A 671 -26.16 41.50 11.28
C ALA A 671 -27.10 42.68 10.95
N GLY A 672 -26.61 43.93 10.97
CA GLY A 672 -27.42 45.11 10.72
C GLY A 672 -28.58 45.30 11.70
N ILE A 673 -28.42 44.83 12.94
CA ILE A 673 -29.46 44.85 13.97
C ILE A 673 -29.79 46.30 14.31
N ARG A 674 -31.09 46.63 14.35
CA ARG A 674 -31.59 47.96 14.74
C ARG A 674 -32.41 47.95 16.03
N VAL A 675 -32.96 46.79 16.38
CA VAL A 675 -33.77 46.56 17.58
C VAL A 675 -33.13 45.46 18.39
N LEU A 676 -32.93 45.70 19.68
CA LEU A 676 -32.40 44.75 20.64
C LEU A 676 -33.39 44.53 21.78
N VAL A 677 -33.77 43.28 22.01
CA VAL A 677 -34.50 42.86 23.21
C VAL A 677 -33.50 42.53 24.31
N THR A 678 -33.59 43.20 25.45
CA THR A 678 -32.63 43.09 26.57
C THR A 678 -33.28 43.37 27.92
N THR A 679 -32.50 43.55 28.98
CA THR A 679 -32.93 44.03 30.31
C THR A 679 -32.20 45.34 30.64
N GLU A 680 -32.75 46.13 31.57
CA GLU A 680 -32.22 47.46 31.89
C GLU A 680 -30.75 47.42 32.36
N SER A 681 -30.38 46.36 33.08
CA SER A 681 -29.02 46.12 33.59
C SER A 681 -27.98 45.87 32.49
N LEU A 682 -28.40 45.39 31.31
CA LEU A 682 -27.51 44.94 30.24
C LEU A 682 -27.37 45.95 29.10
N GLN A 683 -28.04 47.10 29.16
CA GLN A 683 -28.04 48.08 28.06
C GLN A 683 -26.79 48.99 28.00
N GLY A 684 -25.90 48.93 28.99
CA GLY A 684 -24.84 49.93 29.21
C GLY A 684 -23.77 50.02 28.11
N TRP A 685 -23.60 48.97 27.30
CA TRP A 685 -22.59 48.88 26.24
C TRP A 685 -23.14 49.23 24.84
N LEU A 686 -24.43 49.53 24.74
CA LEU A 686 -25.12 49.68 23.46
C LEU A 686 -24.67 50.92 22.67
N PRO A 687 -24.33 50.76 21.37
CA PRO A 687 -24.06 51.89 20.49
C PRO A 687 -25.26 52.82 20.30
N GLN A 688 -25.00 54.09 19.99
CA GLN A 688 -26.05 55.02 19.58
C GLN A 688 -26.73 54.55 18.28
N GLY A 689 -28.06 54.59 18.25
CA GLY A 689 -28.86 54.22 17.07
C GLY A 689 -29.50 52.83 17.12
N ILE A 690 -29.21 52.03 18.14
CA ILE A 690 -29.92 50.77 18.43
C ILE A 690 -31.08 51.06 19.39
N GLU A 691 -32.29 50.64 19.03
CA GLU A 691 -33.44 50.71 19.93
C GLU A 691 -33.43 49.53 20.90
N ALA A 692 -33.24 49.82 22.19
CA ALA A 692 -33.25 48.82 23.26
C ALA A 692 -34.66 48.68 23.87
N ILE A 693 -35.27 47.52 23.69
CA ILE A 693 -36.52 47.11 24.34
C ILE A 693 -36.15 46.32 25.58
N CYS A 694 -36.32 46.94 26.75
CA CYS A 694 -35.96 46.36 28.04
C CYS A 694 -37.17 45.63 28.63
N LEU A 695 -37.12 44.30 28.74
CA LEU A 695 -38.25 43.47 29.15
C LEU A 695 -38.75 43.76 30.58
N ASP A 696 -37.88 44.30 31.43
CA ASP A 696 -38.12 44.74 32.81
C ASP A 696 -38.62 46.19 32.87
N ARG A 697 -37.87 47.15 32.30
CA ARG A 697 -38.23 48.58 32.32
C ARG A 697 -39.50 48.88 31.52
N ASP A 698 -39.64 48.28 30.35
CA ASP A 698 -40.75 48.56 29.43
C ASP A 698 -41.96 47.64 29.67
N GLN A 699 -41.93 46.82 30.73
CA GLN A 699 -42.94 45.81 31.05
C GLN A 699 -44.36 46.39 31.11
N GLU A 700 -44.55 47.55 31.73
CA GLU A 700 -45.88 48.19 31.85
C GLU A 700 -46.47 48.59 30.48
N MET A 701 -45.62 48.97 29.52
CA MET A 701 -46.06 49.31 28.17
C MET A 701 -46.36 48.05 27.35
N ILE A 702 -45.49 47.04 27.45
CA ILE A 702 -45.68 45.75 26.77
C ILE A 702 -46.96 45.08 27.28
N ALA A 703 -47.22 45.11 28.60
CA ALA A 703 -48.40 44.50 29.21
C ALA A 703 -49.74 45.14 28.81
N GLN A 704 -49.74 46.33 28.19
CA GLN A 704 -50.94 46.97 27.63
C GLN A 704 -51.31 46.41 26.25
N GLU A 705 -50.41 45.68 25.60
CA GLU A 705 -50.67 45.05 24.32
C GLU A 705 -51.62 43.85 24.44
N SER A 706 -52.17 43.44 23.29
CA SER A 706 -53.09 42.29 23.22
C SER A 706 -52.40 41.00 23.66
N THR A 707 -53.11 40.19 24.46
CA THR A 707 -52.66 38.84 24.82
C THR A 707 -53.01 37.79 23.76
N LEU A 708 -53.81 38.15 22.75
CA LEU A 708 -54.14 37.27 21.61
C LEU A 708 -52.95 37.17 20.65
N SER A 709 -52.77 36.01 20.03
CA SER A 709 -51.69 35.79 19.05
C SER A 709 -51.73 36.87 17.96
N PRO A 710 -50.58 37.47 17.61
CA PRO A 710 -50.51 38.41 16.50
C PRO A 710 -50.79 37.69 15.18
N ILE A 711 -51.28 38.44 14.19
CA ILE A 711 -51.35 37.95 12.82
C ILE A 711 -49.94 38.12 12.24
N GLY A 712 -49.20 37.02 12.12
CA GLY A 712 -47.87 36.98 11.53
C GLY A 712 -47.91 36.62 10.04
N GLU A 713 -46.97 37.16 9.28
CA GLU A 713 -46.73 36.78 7.86
C GLU A 713 -45.54 35.82 7.72
N ALA A 714 -44.92 35.42 8.84
CA ALA A 714 -43.80 34.51 8.82
C ALA A 714 -44.24 33.11 8.39
N THR A 715 -43.42 32.49 7.56
CA THR A 715 -43.60 31.17 7.00
C THR A 715 -42.45 30.27 7.46
N ALA A 716 -42.58 28.96 7.25
CA ALA A 716 -41.53 28.01 7.57
C ALA A 716 -40.20 28.28 6.82
N LYS A 717 -40.20 29.06 5.73
CA LYS A 717 -39.02 29.45 4.95
C LYS A 717 -38.33 30.72 5.45
N ASN A 718 -38.93 31.42 6.42
CA ASN A 718 -38.30 32.59 6.99
C ASN A 718 -37.23 32.17 8.01
N VAL A 719 -36.20 33.01 8.14
CA VAL A 719 -35.13 32.81 9.13
C VAL A 719 -35.75 32.82 10.53
N MET A 720 -35.46 31.77 11.32
CA MET A 720 -35.84 31.69 12.73
C MET A 720 -34.79 32.35 13.62
N TYR A 721 -33.51 32.11 13.34
CA TYR A 721 -32.41 32.66 14.10
C TYR A 721 -31.14 32.81 13.28
N VAL A 722 -30.23 33.62 13.81
CA VAL A 722 -28.85 33.72 13.32
C VAL A 722 -27.87 33.44 14.45
N ILE A 723 -27.13 32.33 14.38
CA ILE A 723 -26.12 31.97 15.39
C ILE A 723 -24.72 32.26 14.86
N TYR A 724 -23.95 33.05 15.61
CA TYR A 724 -22.56 33.37 15.27
C TYR A 724 -21.60 32.27 15.71
N THR A 725 -20.80 31.77 14.75
CA THR A 725 -19.72 30.81 15.02
C THR A 725 -18.35 31.49 14.97
N SER A 726 -17.35 30.89 15.61
CA SER A 726 -15.95 31.35 15.48
C SER A 726 -15.50 31.14 14.04
N GLY A 727 -15.41 32.22 13.26
CA GLY A 727 -14.89 32.11 11.90
C GLY A 727 -13.40 31.76 11.93
N SER A 728 -12.99 30.79 11.11
CA SER A 728 -11.57 30.42 10.92
C SER A 728 -10.70 31.60 10.46
N THR A 729 -11.31 32.67 9.94
CA THR A 729 -10.69 33.92 9.51
C THR A 729 -10.53 34.95 10.65
N GLY A 730 -10.82 34.59 11.90
CA GLY A 730 -10.73 35.46 13.08
C GLY A 730 -11.98 36.30 13.37
N ASN A 731 -12.80 36.59 12.35
CA ASN A 731 -14.08 37.30 12.49
C ASN A 731 -15.26 36.33 12.60
N PRO A 732 -16.15 36.45 13.60
CA PRO A 732 -17.36 35.64 13.71
C PRO A 732 -18.27 35.75 12.48
N LYS A 733 -18.96 34.65 12.12
CA LYS A 733 -19.92 34.61 10.99
C LYS A 733 -21.29 34.13 11.48
N GLY A 734 -22.36 34.81 11.07
CA GLY A 734 -23.74 34.45 11.40
C GLY A 734 -24.28 33.37 10.47
N VAL A 735 -24.70 32.23 11.02
CA VAL A 735 -25.42 31.16 10.30
C VAL A 735 -26.91 31.41 10.42
N MET A 736 -27.55 31.73 9.30
CA MET A 736 -29.01 31.90 9.21
C MET A 736 -29.67 30.52 9.08
N VAL A 737 -30.63 30.24 9.97
CA VAL A 737 -31.37 28.97 9.97
C VAL A 737 -32.87 29.26 9.84
N GLU A 738 -33.50 28.68 8.81
CA GLU A 738 -34.93 28.79 8.56
C GLU A 738 -35.74 27.94 9.55
N HIS A 739 -37.00 28.33 9.80
CA HIS A 739 -37.90 27.59 10.67
C HIS A 739 -38.02 26.10 10.29
N HIS A 740 -38.15 25.80 8.99
CA HIS A 740 -38.31 24.43 8.50
C HIS A 740 -37.03 23.57 8.66
N SER A 741 -35.86 24.19 8.88
CA SER A 741 -34.59 23.46 9.04
C SER A 741 -34.42 22.91 10.46
N VAL A 742 -35.17 23.45 11.42
CA VAL A 742 -35.16 23.02 12.83
C VAL A 742 -36.29 22.02 13.13
N MET A 743 -37.37 22.08 12.35
CA MET A 743 -38.52 21.18 12.38
C MET A 743 -38.20 19.85 11.70
#